data_AF-A0A8J4SWP6-F1
#
_entry.id   AF-A0A8J4SWP6-F1
#
_cell.length_a   1.000
_cell.length_b   1.000
_cell.length_c   1.000
_cell.angle_alpha   90.00
_cell.angle_beta   90.00
_cell.angle_gamma   90.00
#
_symmetry.space_group_name_H-M   'P 1'
#
loop_
_entity.id
_entity.type
_entity.pdbx_description
1 polymer ?
#
loop_
_entity_poly.entity_id
_entity_poly.type
_entity_poly.pdbx_seq_one_letter_code
_entity_poly.pdbx_strand_id
1 'polypeptide(L)'
;MLPVAILPAAGLLLGIGNMLVNPDFLQYATVLDTPWVSSIATIMMNAGQIVFDNLALLFAVGVAVGLAGGEGVAGLAAIIGYLVMNVTLGTAVGVTPAMIGEVPGYASILGIPTLSTGVFGGIIIGITAALCYNRFFKIELPSYLGFFAGKRFVPIITSVVSLLIGLLLVVIWPPIQNGLNAVSHFMVDTSPTLSAFIFGVVERSLIPFGLHHIFYSPFWFEFGEYVNKAGDVIRGDQQIFFNQLRDGVNLTAGTFQVGKFPFMMFGLPAAALAMYHEARPEHKKYVAGIMGSAALTSFLTGITEPLEFSFLFVAPILFAVHCIFAGLSFMTMQILGVKIGMTFSGGFIDFLIFGIIPNRTPWWDVIIVGLILAVIYYFGFRLIIRKFNLKTPGREEATPETASGAGSGSTDDLPHNILAAFGGQQNIKHLDACITRLRIEVNEKSSVNKDRLKQLGASGVLEVGNNVQAIFGTRSDTIKSQMQDIIAGRVPAPTPAAEVKPTPEEEKEQGAEGERIVAEDIVMPVNGELMDITNVPDPVFAEKMTGDGFAVLPHDGKITSPVYGKVFNVFPSKHAVGIMSDGGKEVLVHIGVNTVKLKGQGFNVLVQEGDLVSAGQPIMEVDLEYVKANAPSIISPVIFTNLPEGSTVTLKKSGTLWLTKGWAKLMLNVSGIAASAGIAIAKAFILEHPNYSVEKREINDVDAEIAKLDSALGKSQAELEAIKERTLQELGEKKAEIFASHLLILNDPELIDPVKAKIADDKVNAEFALNETATQFIEMFENMKSAYLQERAADMRDVTKRVLNHLLGIEFMSPAEISEEVIVLAEDLTPSDTAQLNRQYVKGFATNIGGRTSHSAIMARSLEIPAVVGTKDILAQAKQGDMIIVDGLDGHVLVNPTDDVIAEYRSKQEQYDAQRAEWRKLRDEPTVTVDNVHVELAANIGTPNDVAGVLENGGEAVGLYRTEFLYMGRDKLPSEDIQYNAYKAVLEKMEGKPVVVRTLDIGGDKELPYLDLPKEMNPFLGFRAVRLCLDRLDIFRTQLRALLRASVHGNLRVMFPMIATLGEFREAKAVLLEEKEKLVAEGIAVSDSIQLGIMVEIPSTAVLADQFAKEVDFFSIGTNDLIQYTMAADRMNERVSYLYQPYNPAILRLVKMVIDAAHREGKWVGMCGEMAGDETAIPLLLGLGLDEFSMSATSILPARSQITKLSRADMQELAAKALDMQTAEQVVELVQSIQA
;
A
#
# COMPACT_ATOMS: atom_id res chain seq x y z
N MET A 1 -11.88 20.45 -0.06
CA MET A 1 -12.86 19.60 0.66
C MET A 1 -12.25 18.88 1.88
N LEU A 2 -10.93 18.59 1.91
CA LEU A 2 -10.24 17.91 3.02
C LEU A 2 -10.58 18.44 4.45
N PRO A 3 -10.63 19.76 4.71
CA PRO A 3 -10.95 20.25 6.05
C PRO A 3 -12.39 20.00 6.52
N VAL A 4 -13.33 19.82 5.59
CA VAL A 4 -14.73 19.52 5.93
C VAL A 4 -14.89 18.03 6.29
N ALA A 5 -13.99 17.17 5.80
CA ALA A 5 -14.02 15.73 6.03
C ALA A 5 -13.61 15.30 7.45
N ILE A 6 -12.92 16.16 8.21
CA ILE A 6 -12.49 15.87 9.60
C ILE A 6 -13.52 16.30 10.66
N LEU A 7 -14.40 17.25 10.32
CA LEU A 7 -15.49 17.72 11.19
C LEU A 7 -16.43 16.61 11.71
N PRO A 8 -16.75 15.54 10.96
CA PRO A 8 -17.58 14.46 11.45
C PRO A 8 -16.90 13.68 12.59
N ALA A 9 -15.60 13.39 12.42
CA ALA A 9 -14.82 12.70 13.44
C ALA A 9 -14.66 13.56 14.70
N ALA A 10 -14.35 14.84 14.53
CA ALA A 10 -14.27 15.80 15.64
C ALA A 10 -15.60 15.94 16.37
N GLY A 11 -16.71 16.02 15.62
CA GLY A 11 -18.04 16.09 16.18
C GLY A 11 -18.45 14.81 16.94
N LEU A 12 -18.13 13.62 16.42
CA LEU A 12 -18.37 12.35 17.13
C LEU A 12 -17.58 12.26 18.43
N LEU A 13 -16.30 12.65 18.42
CA LEU A 13 -15.47 12.69 19.64
C LEU A 13 -16.07 13.64 20.68
N LEU A 14 -16.50 14.83 20.26
CA LEU A 14 -17.16 15.81 21.13
C LEU A 14 -18.52 15.30 21.66
N GLY A 15 -19.31 14.65 20.81
CA GLY A 15 -20.63 14.14 21.13
C GLY A 15 -20.61 12.94 22.08
N ILE A 16 -19.79 11.93 21.78
CA ILE A 16 -19.61 10.74 22.62
C ILE A 16 -18.94 11.12 23.93
N GLY A 17 -17.92 11.98 23.90
CA GLY A 17 -17.28 12.47 25.12
C GLY A 17 -18.27 13.21 26.03
N ASN A 18 -19.08 14.13 25.50
CA ASN A 18 -20.14 14.80 26.27
C ASN A 18 -21.17 13.81 26.83
N MET A 19 -21.56 12.79 26.07
CA MET A 19 -22.50 11.76 26.53
C MET A 19 -21.94 10.99 27.73
N LEU A 20 -20.67 10.59 27.68
CA LEU A 20 -20.00 9.81 28.73
C LEU A 20 -19.72 10.60 30.01
N VAL A 21 -19.81 11.93 30.00
CA VAL A 21 -19.76 12.77 31.22
C VAL A 21 -21.13 13.33 31.62
N ASN A 22 -22.19 13.05 30.87
CA ASN A 22 -23.51 13.59 31.14
C ASN A 22 -24.17 12.82 32.31
N PRO A 23 -24.54 13.50 33.41
CA PRO A 23 -25.19 12.86 34.56
C PRO A 23 -26.49 12.13 34.22
N ASP A 24 -27.24 12.58 33.21
CA ASP A 24 -28.50 11.96 32.79
C ASP A 24 -28.27 10.64 32.05
N PHE A 25 -27.15 10.51 31.32
CA PHE A 25 -26.76 9.26 30.66
C PHE A 25 -26.15 8.26 31.64
N LEU A 26 -25.28 8.74 32.53
CA LEU A 26 -24.63 7.94 33.56
C LEU A 26 -25.65 7.29 34.54
N GLN A 27 -26.85 7.87 34.68
CA GLN A 27 -27.95 7.25 35.42
C GLN A 27 -28.47 5.94 34.79
N TYR A 28 -28.44 5.82 33.45
CA TYR A 28 -28.86 4.60 32.74
C TYR A 28 -27.70 3.62 32.56
N ALA A 29 -26.46 4.11 32.52
CA ALA A 29 -25.25 3.33 32.34
C ALA A 29 -24.28 3.56 33.50
N THR A 30 -24.69 3.23 34.72
CA THR A 30 -23.92 3.46 35.96
C THR A 30 -22.56 2.77 35.99
N VAL A 31 -22.36 1.72 35.19
CA VAL A 31 -21.06 1.06 34.97
C VAL A 31 -20.03 2.01 34.35
N LEU A 32 -20.49 3.02 33.61
CA LEU A 32 -19.65 4.03 32.96
C LEU A 32 -19.33 5.22 33.88
N ASP A 33 -19.97 5.34 35.05
CA ASP A 33 -19.72 6.40 36.04
C ASP A 33 -18.46 6.09 36.86
N THR A 34 -17.32 6.07 36.19
CA THR A 34 -16.02 5.79 36.79
C THR A 34 -14.99 6.87 36.40
N PRO A 35 -14.04 7.21 37.29
CA PRO A 35 -13.07 8.29 37.05
C PRO A 35 -12.26 8.13 35.76
N TRP A 36 -11.95 6.89 35.36
CA TRP A 36 -11.17 6.62 34.16
C TRP A 36 -12.00 6.84 32.88
N VAL A 37 -13.30 6.47 32.87
CA VAL A 37 -14.22 6.77 31.75
C VAL A 37 -14.42 8.27 31.63
N SER A 38 -14.63 8.99 32.74
CA SER A 38 -14.72 10.45 32.72
C SER A 38 -13.45 11.11 32.19
N SER A 39 -12.28 10.56 32.49
CA SER A 39 -10.99 11.05 31.96
C SER A 39 -10.88 10.83 30.45
N ILE A 40 -11.22 9.64 29.96
CA ILE A 40 -11.23 9.34 28.51
C ILE A 40 -12.25 10.22 27.78
N ALA A 41 -13.44 10.38 28.35
CA ALA A 41 -14.50 11.21 27.79
C ALA A 41 -14.08 12.69 27.70
N THR A 42 -13.38 13.20 28.71
CA THR A 42 -12.80 14.55 28.69
C THR A 42 -11.71 14.69 27.63
N ILE A 43 -10.86 13.67 27.46
CA ILE A 43 -9.85 13.64 26.37
C ILE A 43 -10.54 13.67 25.00
N MET A 44 -11.58 12.86 24.80
CA MET A 44 -12.36 12.84 23.56
C MET A 44 -13.03 14.19 23.29
N MET A 45 -13.63 14.82 24.30
CA MET A 45 -14.22 16.15 24.17
C MET A 45 -13.18 17.19 23.74
N ASN A 46 -12.04 17.25 24.42
CA ASN A 46 -10.99 18.22 24.11
C ASN A 46 -10.37 17.97 22.73
N ALA A 47 -10.19 16.70 22.34
CA ALA A 47 -9.69 16.31 21.02
C ALA A 47 -10.68 16.64 19.89
N GLY A 48 -11.99 16.58 20.15
CA GLY A 48 -13.01 17.06 19.21
C GLY A 48 -13.05 18.58 19.14
N GLN A 49 -13.03 19.24 20.30
CA GLN A 49 -13.17 20.70 20.43
C GLN A 49 -12.04 21.46 19.73
N ILE A 50 -10.79 20.98 19.82
CA ILE A 50 -9.63 21.66 19.21
C ILE A 50 -9.76 21.84 17.69
N VAL A 51 -10.48 20.95 17.01
CA VAL A 51 -10.73 21.05 15.56
C VAL A 51 -11.71 22.19 15.26
N PHE A 52 -12.74 22.37 16.10
CA PHE A 52 -13.69 23.48 15.98
C PHE A 52 -13.06 24.82 16.37
N ASP A 53 -12.20 24.84 17.38
CA ASP A 53 -11.49 26.06 17.82
C ASP A 53 -10.56 26.61 16.71
N ASN A 54 -10.08 25.74 15.82
CA ASN A 54 -9.18 26.09 14.71
C ASN A 54 -9.86 26.07 13.33
N LEU A 55 -11.19 26.11 13.29
CA LEU A 55 -11.96 25.98 12.06
C LEU A 55 -11.59 27.03 11.01
N ALA A 56 -11.39 28.28 11.41
CA ALA A 56 -11.02 29.36 10.49
C ALA A 56 -9.66 29.10 9.80
N LEU A 57 -8.66 28.58 10.53
CA LEU A 57 -7.37 28.21 9.95
C LEU A 57 -7.53 27.04 8.96
N LEU A 58 -8.30 26.02 9.35
CA LEU A 58 -8.58 24.87 8.50
C LEU A 58 -9.25 25.28 7.18
N PHE A 59 -10.15 26.26 7.22
CA PHE A 59 -10.74 26.86 6.02
C PHE A 59 -9.73 27.66 5.20
N ALA A 60 -8.82 28.42 5.82
CA ALA A 60 -7.77 29.13 5.10
C ALA A 60 -6.91 28.16 4.26
N VAL A 61 -6.47 27.05 4.87
CA VAL A 61 -5.70 26.01 4.18
C VAL A 61 -6.54 25.32 3.11
N GLY A 62 -7.77 24.94 3.43
CA GLY A 62 -8.67 24.24 2.50
C GLY A 62 -8.99 25.02 1.24
N VAL A 63 -9.27 26.32 1.40
CA VAL A 63 -9.55 27.23 0.29
C VAL A 63 -8.29 27.47 -0.53
N ALA A 64 -7.14 27.69 0.10
CA ALA A 64 -5.88 27.91 -0.60
C ALA A 64 -5.47 26.72 -1.45
N VAL A 65 -5.47 25.51 -0.88
CA VAL A 65 -5.13 24.28 -1.59
C VAL A 65 -6.14 23.98 -2.70
N GLY A 66 -7.45 24.19 -2.43
CA GLY A 66 -8.50 23.96 -3.40
C GLY A 66 -8.40 24.87 -4.63
N LEU A 67 -8.14 26.17 -4.44
CA LEU A 67 -8.04 27.15 -5.52
C LEU A 67 -6.66 27.19 -6.20
N ALA A 68 -5.64 26.57 -5.60
CA ALA A 68 -4.28 26.45 -6.17
C ALA A 68 -4.01 25.09 -6.84
N GLY A 69 -5.04 24.27 -7.07
CA GLY A 69 -4.90 22.99 -7.79
C GLY A 69 -4.21 21.88 -6.99
N GLY A 70 -4.39 21.84 -5.66
CA GLY A 70 -3.85 20.77 -4.81
C GLY A 70 -2.42 20.99 -4.30
N GLU A 71 -1.87 22.19 -4.48
CA GLU A 71 -0.48 22.49 -4.16
C GLU A 71 -0.27 22.83 -2.67
N GLY A 72 0.53 22.03 -1.97
CA GLY A 72 0.78 22.18 -0.53
C GLY A 72 1.45 23.51 -0.13
N VAL A 73 2.22 24.12 -1.03
CA VAL A 73 2.86 25.43 -0.80
C VAL A 73 1.84 26.55 -0.61
N ALA A 74 0.69 26.49 -1.30
CA ALA A 74 -0.40 27.46 -1.11
C ALA A 74 -1.06 27.28 0.26
N GLY A 75 -1.18 26.03 0.74
CA GLY A 75 -1.65 25.73 2.09
C GLY A 75 -0.75 26.31 3.18
N LEU A 76 0.56 26.08 3.07
CA LEU A 76 1.56 26.68 3.99
C LEU A 76 1.53 28.21 3.95
N ALA A 77 1.43 28.81 2.75
CA ALA A 77 1.31 30.26 2.60
C ALA A 77 0.04 30.81 3.27
N ALA A 78 -1.08 30.06 3.26
CA ALA A 78 -2.31 30.44 3.94
C ALA A 78 -2.19 30.39 5.48
N ILE A 79 -1.48 29.39 6.04
CA ILE A 79 -1.20 29.32 7.48
C ILE A 79 -0.42 30.56 7.92
N ILE A 80 0.68 30.85 7.22
CA ILE A 80 1.53 32.00 7.54
C ILE A 80 0.75 33.30 7.35
N GLY A 81 0.02 33.46 6.24
CA GLY A 81 -0.81 34.63 6.01
C GLY A 81 -1.88 34.84 7.09
N TYR A 82 -2.47 33.76 7.59
CA TYR A 82 -3.51 33.84 8.61
C TYR A 82 -2.95 34.27 9.96
N LEU A 83 -1.77 33.75 10.34
CA LEU A 83 -1.05 34.20 11.54
C LEU A 83 -0.65 35.68 11.41
N VAL A 84 -0.08 36.08 10.28
CA VAL A 84 0.33 37.48 10.04
C VAL A 84 -0.88 38.43 10.10
N MET A 85 -2.01 38.06 9.50
CA MET A 85 -3.25 38.84 9.57
C MET A 85 -3.73 39.01 11.01
N ASN A 86 -3.77 37.94 11.80
CA ASN A 86 -4.27 37.99 13.18
C ASN A 86 -3.35 38.79 14.11
N VAL A 87 -2.03 38.66 13.97
CA VAL A 87 -1.05 39.51 14.70
C VAL A 87 -1.23 40.98 14.32
N THR A 88 -1.43 41.25 13.02
CA THR A 88 -1.63 42.62 12.54
C THR A 88 -2.90 43.24 13.10
N LEU A 89 -4.03 42.51 13.04
CA LEU A 89 -5.31 42.94 13.60
C LEU A 89 -5.21 43.20 15.12
N GLY A 90 -4.64 42.25 15.87
CA GLY A 90 -4.50 42.36 17.32
C GLY A 90 -3.65 43.56 17.72
N THR A 91 -2.52 43.76 17.03
CA THR A 91 -1.59 44.87 17.31
C THR A 91 -2.15 46.22 16.90
N ALA A 92 -2.81 46.31 15.74
CA ALA A 92 -3.37 47.56 15.22
C ALA A 92 -4.59 48.04 16.02
N VAL A 93 -5.39 47.12 16.56
CA VAL A 93 -6.54 47.43 17.44
C VAL A 93 -6.09 47.61 18.90
N GLY A 94 -4.95 47.05 19.29
CA GLY A 94 -4.45 47.09 20.66
C GLY A 94 -5.13 46.07 21.58
N VAL A 95 -5.50 44.90 21.06
CA VAL A 95 -6.15 43.84 21.84
C VAL A 95 -5.14 43.22 22.80
N THR A 96 -5.44 43.26 24.09
CA THR A 96 -4.63 42.59 25.13
C THR A 96 -5.33 41.32 25.62
N PRO A 97 -4.61 40.32 26.18
CA PRO A 97 -5.22 39.12 26.73
C PRO A 97 -6.31 39.40 27.78
N ALA A 98 -6.19 40.49 28.55
CA ALA A 98 -7.18 40.88 29.56
C ALA A 98 -8.51 41.39 28.98
N MET A 99 -8.52 41.83 27.72
CA MET A 99 -9.73 42.32 27.05
C MET A 99 -10.56 41.19 26.44
N ILE A 100 -10.01 39.98 26.38
CA ILE A 100 -10.69 38.78 25.87
C ILE A 100 -11.69 38.33 26.94
N GLY A 101 -12.96 38.20 26.56
CA GLY A 101 -14.07 37.87 27.47
C GLY A 101 -14.79 39.09 28.06
N GLU A 102 -14.13 40.26 28.17
CA GLU A 102 -14.77 41.51 28.61
C GLU A 102 -15.40 42.29 27.44
N VAL A 103 -14.78 42.28 26.26
CA VAL A 103 -15.25 42.99 25.08
C VAL A 103 -15.75 42.00 24.01
N PRO A 104 -17.05 42.03 23.64
CA PRO A 104 -17.60 41.16 22.61
C PRO A 104 -16.90 41.37 21.26
N GLY A 105 -16.42 40.29 20.65
CA GLY A 105 -15.75 40.31 19.34
C GLY A 105 -14.22 40.21 19.39
N TYR A 106 -13.60 40.17 20.58
CA TYR A 106 -12.18 39.80 20.72
C TYR A 106 -12.03 38.33 21.10
N ALA A 107 -11.02 37.68 20.53
CA ALA A 107 -10.74 36.26 20.75
C ALA A 107 -9.23 35.99 20.78
N SER A 108 -8.85 34.84 21.36
CA SER A 108 -7.50 34.31 21.25
C SER A 108 -7.47 33.28 20.13
N ILE A 109 -6.70 33.54 19.07
CA ILE A 109 -6.54 32.62 17.94
C ILE A 109 -5.10 32.13 17.93
N LEU A 110 -4.87 30.84 18.22
CA LEU A 110 -3.53 30.24 18.34
C LEU A 110 -2.60 31.02 19.29
N GLY A 111 -3.15 31.53 20.40
CA GLY A 111 -2.42 32.33 21.37
C GLY A 111 -2.23 33.81 20.99
N ILE A 112 -2.84 34.28 19.90
CA ILE A 112 -2.79 35.67 19.45
C ILE A 112 -4.08 36.39 19.89
N PRO A 113 -4.01 37.38 20.80
CA PRO A 113 -5.14 38.26 21.11
C PRO A 113 -5.49 39.11 19.88
N THR A 114 -6.71 38.96 19.36
CA THR A 114 -7.08 39.61 18.09
C THR A 114 -8.57 39.87 17.97
N LEU A 115 -8.95 40.59 16.91
CA LEU A 115 -10.33 40.78 16.50
C LEU A 115 -10.84 39.49 15.84
N SER A 116 -11.93 38.93 16.38
CA SER A 116 -12.51 37.70 15.84
C SER A 116 -13.13 37.96 14.47
N THR A 117 -12.52 37.36 13.45
CA THR A 117 -13.01 37.40 12.06
C THR A 117 -13.70 36.10 11.63
N GLY A 118 -13.80 35.13 12.54
CA GLY A 118 -14.43 33.83 12.32
C GLY A 118 -13.88 33.09 11.10
N VAL A 119 -14.70 32.22 10.52
CA VAL A 119 -14.36 31.45 9.32
C VAL A 119 -14.10 32.36 8.11
N PHE A 120 -14.72 33.55 8.07
CA PHE A 120 -14.53 34.51 6.99
C PHE A 120 -13.10 35.04 6.88
N GLY A 121 -12.46 35.35 8.00
CA GLY A 121 -11.04 35.72 8.01
C GLY A 121 -10.14 34.63 7.42
N GLY A 122 -10.46 33.37 7.75
CA GLY A 122 -9.82 32.20 7.15
C GLY A 122 -10.00 32.13 5.64
N ILE A 123 -11.24 32.26 5.14
CA ILE A 123 -11.55 32.22 3.70
C ILE A 123 -10.84 33.34 2.94
N ILE A 124 -10.83 34.57 3.48
CA ILE A 124 -10.18 35.73 2.84
C ILE A 124 -8.69 35.46 2.64
N ILE A 125 -8.01 34.94 3.67
CA ILE A 125 -6.59 34.60 3.58
C ILE A 125 -6.36 33.40 2.66
N GLY A 126 -7.23 32.40 2.70
CA GLY A 126 -7.15 31.25 1.80
C GLY A 126 -7.24 31.64 0.32
N ILE A 127 -8.18 32.53 -0.03
CA ILE A 127 -8.29 33.10 -1.39
C ILE A 127 -7.02 33.89 -1.73
N THR A 128 -6.54 34.72 -0.79
CA THR A 128 -5.34 35.55 -1.00
C THR A 128 -4.11 34.68 -1.28
N ALA A 129 -3.89 33.63 -0.50
CA ALA A 129 -2.79 32.69 -0.68
C ALA A 129 -2.87 31.96 -2.03
N ALA A 130 -4.06 31.54 -2.46
CA ALA A 130 -4.27 30.95 -3.78
C ALA A 130 -3.97 31.94 -4.92
N LEU A 131 -4.42 33.19 -4.80
CA LEU A 131 -4.13 34.24 -5.80
C LEU A 131 -2.63 34.54 -5.88
N CYS A 132 -1.95 34.66 -4.74
CA CYS A 132 -0.50 34.82 -4.67
C CYS A 132 0.24 33.64 -5.30
N TYR A 133 -0.19 32.41 -5.01
CA TYR A 133 0.37 31.21 -5.62
C TYR A 133 0.23 31.25 -7.14
N ASN A 134 -0.99 31.36 -7.66
CA ASN A 134 -1.28 31.33 -9.10
C ASN A 134 -0.58 32.46 -9.87
N ARG A 135 -0.29 33.58 -9.20
CA ARG A 135 0.40 34.73 -9.81
C ARG A 135 1.93 34.61 -9.79
N PHE A 136 2.52 34.12 -8.70
CA PHE A 136 3.95 34.28 -8.45
C PHE A 136 4.77 32.99 -8.38
N PHE A 137 4.16 31.81 -8.48
CA PHE A 137 4.88 30.53 -8.36
C PHE A 137 5.97 30.28 -9.42
N LYS A 138 5.97 31.02 -10.53
CA LYS A 138 6.98 30.97 -11.61
C LYS A 138 7.87 32.23 -11.67
N ILE A 139 7.89 33.06 -10.62
CA ILE A 139 8.68 34.29 -10.63
C ILE A 139 10.18 33.98 -10.70
N GLU A 140 10.90 34.67 -11.58
CA GLU A 140 12.36 34.66 -11.64
C GLU A 140 12.88 35.95 -10.99
N LEU A 141 13.84 35.81 -10.08
CA LEU A 141 14.49 36.92 -9.39
C LEU A 141 15.96 37.01 -9.83
N PRO A 142 16.60 38.19 -9.72
CA PRO A 142 18.04 38.35 -9.96
C PRO A 142 18.85 37.32 -9.17
N SER A 143 20.02 36.92 -9.68
CA SER A 143 20.82 35.80 -9.15
C SER A 143 21.12 35.89 -7.64
N TYR A 144 21.27 37.09 -7.08
CA TYR A 144 21.47 37.30 -5.64
C TYR A 144 20.21 37.10 -4.77
N LEU A 145 19.02 37.09 -5.38
CA LEU A 145 17.72 36.74 -4.76
C LEU A 145 17.15 35.42 -5.30
N GLY A 146 17.93 34.68 -6.09
CA GLY A 146 17.48 33.44 -6.74
C GLY A 146 16.96 32.38 -5.76
N PHE A 147 17.45 32.40 -4.51
CA PHE A 147 16.95 31.54 -3.43
C PHE A 147 15.45 31.71 -3.15
N PHE A 148 14.92 32.93 -3.32
CA PHE A 148 13.52 33.26 -3.08
C PHE A 148 12.65 33.13 -4.34
N ALA A 149 13.19 32.68 -5.48
CA ALA A 149 12.45 32.57 -6.73
C ALA A 149 11.47 31.39 -6.74
N GLY A 150 10.52 31.43 -7.67
CA GLY A 150 9.53 30.38 -7.88
C GLY A 150 8.57 30.18 -6.70
N LYS A 151 8.26 28.93 -6.38
CA LYS A 151 7.29 28.55 -5.32
C LYS A 151 7.68 29.10 -3.92
N ARG A 152 8.97 29.31 -3.66
CA ARG A 152 9.49 29.85 -2.39
C ARG A 152 9.11 31.32 -2.16
N PHE A 153 8.81 32.05 -3.23
CA PHE A 153 8.34 33.44 -3.14
C PHE A 153 6.92 33.55 -2.58
N VAL A 154 6.10 32.50 -2.77
CA VAL A 154 4.66 32.53 -2.50
C VAL A 154 4.33 32.80 -1.03
N PRO A 155 4.95 32.13 -0.04
CA PRO A 155 4.74 32.48 1.36
C PRO A 155 5.14 33.93 1.69
N ILE A 156 6.23 34.42 1.10
CA ILE A 156 6.76 35.77 1.37
C ILE A 156 5.77 36.84 0.91
N ILE A 157 5.32 36.76 -0.35
CA ILE A 157 4.36 37.72 -0.87
C ILE A 157 3.01 37.59 -0.18
N THR A 158 2.59 36.38 0.20
CA THR A 158 1.34 36.15 0.93
C THR A 158 1.38 36.80 2.31
N SER A 159 2.50 36.73 3.04
CA SER A 159 2.68 37.43 4.32
C SER A 159 2.56 38.95 4.16
N VAL A 160 3.22 39.52 3.14
CA VAL A 160 3.17 40.98 2.87
C VAL A 160 1.74 41.43 2.57
N VAL A 161 1.03 40.70 1.71
CA VAL A 161 -0.36 41.02 1.37
C VAL A 161 -1.29 40.81 2.57
N SER A 162 -1.07 39.78 3.39
CA SER A 162 -1.87 39.50 4.59
C SER A 162 -1.73 40.56 5.67
N LEU A 163 -0.55 41.18 5.78
CA LEU A 163 -0.34 42.36 6.63
C LEU A 163 -1.19 43.54 6.15
N LEU A 164 -1.21 43.82 4.85
CA LEU A 164 -2.04 44.90 4.28
C LEU A 164 -3.54 44.63 4.47
N ILE A 165 -3.97 43.39 4.28
CA ILE A 165 -5.35 42.95 4.52
C ILE A 165 -5.71 43.11 6.00
N GLY A 166 -4.83 42.71 6.92
CA GLY A 166 -5.03 42.88 8.36
C GLY A 166 -5.28 44.34 8.73
N LEU A 167 -4.45 45.27 8.25
CA LEU A 167 -4.62 46.71 8.48
C LEU A 167 -5.95 47.24 7.91
N LEU A 168 -6.35 46.76 6.73
CA LEU A 168 -7.59 47.16 6.08
C LEU A 168 -8.83 46.61 6.80
N LEU A 169 -8.76 45.38 7.31
CA LEU A 169 -9.84 44.74 8.06
C LEU A 169 -10.13 45.42 9.41
N VAL A 170 -9.17 46.14 10.01
CA VAL A 170 -9.44 46.96 11.22
C VAL A 170 -10.60 47.93 11.01
N VAL A 171 -10.72 48.49 9.82
CA VAL A 171 -11.78 49.47 9.48
C VAL A 171 -13.00 48.79 8.86
N ILE A 172 -12.78 47.79 8.01
CA ILE A 172 -13.85 47.16 7.22
C ILE A 172 -14.64 46.11 8.01
N TRP A 173 -13.98 45.36 8.91
CA TRP A 173 -14.61 44.24 9.60
C TRP A 173 -15.72 44.67 10.59
N PRO A 174 -15.56 45.70 11.43
CA PRO A 174 -16.59 46.05 12.42
C PRO A 174 -17.97 46.38 11.81
N PRO A 175 -18.09 47.16 10.72
CA PRO A 175 -19.37 47.33 10.02
C PRO A 175 -19.97 46.04 9.47
N ILE A 176 -19.14 45.14 8.93
CA ILE A 176 -19.58 43.83 8.43
C ILE A 176 -20.13 42.98 9.58
N GLN A 177 -19.41 42.91 10.70
CA GLN A 177 -19.83 42.17 11.88
C GLN A 177 -21.17 42.70 12.42
N ASN A 178 -21.35 44.02 12.47
CA ASN A 178 -22.62 44.62 12.90
C ASN A 178 -23.77 44.27 11.95
N GLY A 179 -23.52 44.24 10.63
CA GLY A 179 -24.49 43.78 9.64
C GLY A 179 -24.87 42.31 9.80
N LEU A 180 -23.87 41.44 10.03
CA LEU A 180 -24.08 40.02 10.29
C LEU A 180 -24.90 39.81 11.57
N ASN A 181 -24.60 40.53 12.64
CA ASN A 181 -25.36 40.48 13.89
C ASN A 181 -26.82 40.92 13.68
N ALA A 182 -27.06 41.98 12.89
CA ALA A 182 -28.41 42.44 12.58
C ALA A 182 -29.23 41.40 11.79
N VAL A 183 -28.62 40.74 10.80
CA VAL A 183 -29.24 39.64 10.06
C VAL A 183 -29.47 38.44 10.98
N SER A 184 -28.51 38.10 11.84
CA SER A 184 -28.64 37.02 12.81
C SER A 184 -29.83 37.24 13.74
N HIS A 185 -29.94 38.42 14.36
CA HIS A 185 -31.08 38.76 15.22
C HIS A 185 -32.42 38.73 14.46
N PHE A 186 -32.46 39.24 13.23
CA PHE A 186 -33.69 39.16 12.42
C PHE A 186 -34.11 37.71 12.17
N MET A 187 -33.15 36.84 11.83
CA MET A 187 -33.44 35.45 11.46
C MET A 187 -33.73 34.55 12.67
N VAL A 188 -33.05 34.75 13.79
CA VAL A 188 -33.13 33.92 15.01
C VAL A 188 -34.25 34.40 15.94
N ASP A 189 -34.46 35.72 16.08
CA ASP A 189 -35.34 36.27 17.12
C ASP A 189 -36.70 36.77 16.59
N THR A 190 -36.77 37.25 15.33
CA THR A 190 -37.98 37.95 14.82
C THR A 190 -38.93 37.07 14.03
N SER A 191 -38.44 36.11 13.25
CA SER A 191 -39.30 35.20 12.45
C SER A 191 -38.78 33.75 12.37
N PRO A 192 -38.64 33.04 13.52
CA PRO A 192 -37.94 31.76 13.56
C PRO A 192 -38.55 30.68 12.65
N THR A 193 -39.88 30.63 12.55
CA THR A 193 -40.60 29.64 11.73
C THR A 193 -40.38 29.86 10.22
N LEU A 194 -40.45 31.12 9.78
CA LEU A 194 -40.20 31.48 8.38
C LEU A 194 -38.72 31.32 8.03
N SER A 195 -37.81 31.71 8.93
CA SER A 195 -36.38 31.48 8.79
C SER A 195 -36.04 30.00 8.68
N ALA A 196 -36.65 29.13 9.50
CA ALA A 196 -36.43 27.68 9.42
C ALA A 196 -36.89 27.10 8.08
N PHE A 197 -38.06 27.54 7.57
CA PHE A 197 -38.54 27.15 6.23
C PHE A 197 -37.57 27.59 5.12
N ILE A 198 -37.22 28.88 5.09
CA ILE A 198 -36.33 29.45 4.07
C ILE A 198 -34.95 28.77 4.15
N PHE A 199 -34.44 28.56 5.35
CA PHE A 199 -33.18 27.85 5.57
C PHE A 199 -33.23 26.47 4.92
N GLY A 200 -34.24 25.64 5.23
CA GLY A 200 -34.36 24.29 4.67
C GLY A 200 -34.49 24.28 3.15
N VAL A 201 -35.26 25.21 2.56
CA VAL A 201 -35.39 25.32 1.10
C VAL A 201 -34.08 25.72 0.44
N VAL A 202 -33.43 26.77 0.94
CA VAL A 202 -32.20 27.33 0.35
C VAL A 202 -31.03 26.37 0.53
N GLU A 203 -30.87 25.81 1.72
CA GLU A 203 -29.83 24.82 2.02
C GLU A 203 -29.89 23.66 1.02
N ARG A 204 -31.06 23.06 0.82
CA ARG A 204 -31.23 21.95 -0.14
C ARG A 204 -31.07 22.41 -1.59
N SER A 205 -31.55 23.60 -1.93
CA SER A 205 -31.44 24.15 -3.30
C SER A 205 -29.99 24.41 -3.72
N LEU A 206 -29.08 24.63 -2.77
CA LEU A 206 -27.66 24.90 -3.01
C LEU A 206 -26.78 23.65 -3.12
N ILE A 207 -27.34 22.46 -2.89
CA ILE A 207 -26.62 21.16 -3.01
C ILE A 207 -26.03 20.94 -4.41
N PRO A 208 -26.72 21.19 -5.54
CA PRO A 208 -26.15 21.00 -6.87
C PRO A 208 -24.85 21.78 -7.09
N PHE A 209 -24.73 22.94 -6.43
CA PHE A 209 -23.59 23.86 -6.53
C PHE A 209 -22.52 23.62 -5.46
N GLY A 210 -22.76 22.75 -4.47
CA GLY A 210 -21.87 22.57 -3.32
C GLY A 210 -21.82 23.79 -2.37
N LEU A 211 -22.61 24.84 -2.65
CA LEU A 211 -22.61 26.10 -1.90
C LEU A 211 -23.38 26.02 -0.58
N HIS A 212 -24.12 24.93 -0.36
CA HIS A 212 -24.88 24.71 0.87
C HIS A 212 -23.99 24.70 2.12
N HIS A 213 -22.74 24.21 2.02
CA HIS A 213 -21.75 24.28 3.10
C HIS A 213 -21.40 25.71 3.52
N ILE A 214 -21.31 26.62 2.55
CA ILE A 214 -21.09 28.06 2.81
C ILE A 214 -22.35 28.67 3.41
N PHE A 215 -23.53 28.28 2.90
CA PHE A 215 -24.80 28.83 3.33
C PHE A 215 -25.15 28.51 4.80
N TYR A 216 -24.99 27.25 5.24
CA TYR A 216 -25.33 26.90 6.62
C TYR A 216 -24.25 27.32 7.63
N SER A 217 -23.00 27.55 7.21
CA SER A 217 -21.86 27.80 8.12
C SER A 217 -22.11 28.99 9.07
N PRO A 218 -22.60 30.15 8.59
CA PRO A 218 -22.97 31.25 9.49
C PRO A 218 -24.06 30.86 10.50
N PHE A 219 -25.04 30.02 10.11
CA PHE A 219 -26.11 29.59 11.02
C PHE A 219 -25.57 28.70 12.14
N TRP A 220 -24.66 27.79 11.82
CA TRP A 220 -24.14 26.82 12.78
C TRP A 220 -23.04 27.38 13.69
N PHE A 221 -22.26 28.36 13.20
CA PHE A 221 -21.06 28.83 13.89
C PHE A 221 -21.06 30.32 14.27
N GLU A 222 -21.92 31.15 13.69
CA GLU A 222 -21.87 32.61 13.91
C GLU A 222 -23.20 33.21 14.41
N PHE A 223 -24.34 32.61 14.05
CA PHE A 223 -25.65 33.17 14.37
C PHE A 223 -26.18 32.72 15.72
N GLY A 224 -26.75 33.66 16.47
CA GLY A 224 -27.16 33.46 17.85
C GLY A 224 -26.01 33.67 18.83
N GLU A 225 -26.35 33.92 20.09
CA GLU A 225 -25.39 34.19 21.16
C GLU A 225 -25.82 33.49 22.45
N TYR A 226 -24.88 32.86 23.14
CA TYR A 226 -25.08 32.23 24.44
C TYR A 226 -23.81 32.35 25.28
N VAL A 227 -23.93 32.78 26.54
CA VAL A 227 -22.81 32.80 27.48
C VAL A 227 -22.81 31.50 28.27
N ASN A 228 -21.74 30.72 28.16
CA ASN A 228 -21.62 29.43 28.83
C ASN A 228 -21.29 29.60 30.33
N LYS A 229 -21.34 28.51 31.10
CA LYS A 229 -20.99 28.52 32.55
C LYS A 229 -19.55 28.98 32.87
N ALA A 230 -18.64 28.96 31.90
CA ALA A 230 -17.26 29.42 32.06
C ALA A 230 -17.11 30.94 31.80
N GLY A 231 -18.16 31.61 31.35
CA GLY A 231 -18.15 33.04 31.02
C GLY A 231 -17.79 33.33 29.55
N ASP A 232 -17.59 32.31 28.73
CA ASP A 232 -17.28 32.49 27.31
C ASP A 232 -18.55 32.78 26.50
N VAL A 233 -18.45 33.75 25.58
CA VAL A 233 -19.50 34.04 24.61
C VAL A 233 -19.40 33.06 23.45
N ILE A 234 -20.39 32.17 23.34
CA ILE A 234 -20.54 31.16 22.29
C ILE A 234 -21.53 31.65 21.24
N ARG A 235 -21.20 31.43 19.96
CA ARG A 235 -22.04 31.81 18.81
C ARG A 235 -22.29 30.62 17.89
N GLY A 236 -23.40 30.67 17.16
CA GLY A 236 -23.79 29.61 16.23
C GLY A 236 -24.73 28.56 16.80
N ASP A 237 -25.82 28.26 16.08
CA ASP A 237 -26.89 27.35 16.50
C ASP A 237 -26.39 25.94 16.88
N GLN A 238 -25.31 25.47 16.26
CA GLN A 238 -24.71 24.17 16.58
C GLN A 238 -23.86 24.23 17.85
N GLN A 239 -22.95 25.20 17.95
CA GLN A 239 -22.09 25.34 19.14
C GLN A 239 -22.90 25.67 20.39
N ILE A 240 -23.92 26.53 20.25
CA ILE A 240 -24.83 26.89 21.34
C ILE A 240 -25.59 25.64 21.81
N PHE A 241 -26.10 24.79 20.90
CA PHE A 241 -26.78 23.55 21.28
C PHE A 241 -25.89 22.65 22.14
N PHE A 242 -24.65 22.39 21.72
CA PHE A 242 -23.73 21.54 22.47
C PHE A 242 -23.31 22.14 23.81
N ASN A 243 -23.07 23.45 23.87
CA ASN A 243 -22.77 24.13 25.13
C ASN A 243 -23.97 24.13 26.08
N GLN A 244 -25.20 24.29 25.58
CA GLN A 244 -26.41 24.21 26.41
C GLN A 244 -26.69 22.80 26.92
N LEU A 245 -26.42 21.79 26.09
CA LEU A 245 -26.49 20.39 26.47
C LEU A 245 -25.48 20.08 27.59
N ARG A 246 -24.24 20.55 27.46
CA ARG A 246 -23.18 20.43 28.48
C ARG A 246 -23.53 21.17 29.78
N ASP A 247 -24.03 22.39 29.66
CA ASP A 247 -24.34 23.23 30.82
C ASP A 247 -25.62 22.77 31.53
N GLY A 248 -26.40 21.85 30.94
CA GLY A 248 -27.64 21.32 31.53
C GLY A 248 -28.81 22.30 31.52
N VAL A 249 -28.76 23.35 30.69
CA VAL A 249 -29.80 24.41 30.60
C VAL A 249 -30.86 24.07 29.55
N ASN A 250 -31.94 24.86 29.46
CA ASN A 250 -32.98 24.66 28.46
C ASN A 250 -32.42 24.89 27.04
N LEU A 251 -32.74 23.98 26.12
CA LEU A 251 -32.30 24.03 24.74
C LEU A 251 -33.06 25.13 23.98
N THR A 252 -32.34 26.15 23.52
CA THR A 252 -32.89 27.24 22.70
C THR A 252 -32.37 27.18 21.26
N ALA A 253 -31.21 26.53 21.05
CA ALA A 253 -30.61 26.28 19.75
C ALA A 253 -30.90 24.85 19.22
N GLY A 254 -30.59 24.59 17.94
CA GLY A 254 -30.90 23.35 17.21
C GLY A 254 -31.99 23.51 16.15
N THR A 255 -32.47 24.74 15.93
CA THR A 255 -33.56 25.06 14.99
C THR A 255 -33.16 24.78 13.54
N PHE A 256 -31.93 25.10 13.19
CA PHE A 256 -31.40 24.99 11.82
C PHE A 256 -30.72 23.63 11.60
N GLN A 257 -31.06 22.63 12.43
CA GLN A 257 -30.51 21.28 12.40
C GLN A 257 -31.60 20.22 12.46
N VAL A 258 -32.52 20.32 13.42
CA VAL A 258 -33.56 19.32 13.70
C VAL A 258 -34.45 18.98 12.49
N GLY A 259 -34.65 19.92 11.56
CA GLY A 259 -35.46 19.72 10.37
C GLY A 259 -34.93 18.64 9.42
N LYS A 260 -33.68 18.21 9.56
CA LYS A 260 -33.07 17.16 8.74
C LYS A 260 -33.60 15.76 9.05
N PHE A 261 -33.76 15.43 10.34
CA PHE A 261 -34.10 14.07 10.75
C PHE A 261 -35.39 13.52 10.10
N PRO A 262 -36.53 14.24 10.08
CA PRO A 262 -37.77 13.67 9.54
C PRO A 262 -37.68 13.30 8.06
N PHE A 263 -37.11 14.15 7.21
CA PHE A 263 -37.05 13.86 5.77
C PHE A 263 -35.88 12.96 5.39
N MET A 264 -34.75 12.98 6.11
CA MET A 264 -33.59 12.12 5.81
C MET A 264 -33.81 10.67 6.25
N MET A 265 -34.45 10.47 7.39
CA MET A 265 -34.74 9.13 7.91
C MET A 265 -35.99 8.49 7.29
N PHE A 266 -36.99 9.29 6.89
CA PHE A 266 -38.28 8.75 6.45
C PHE A 266 -38.68 9.22 5.05
N GLY A 267 -38.55 10.52 4.76
CA GLY A 267 -38.95 11.11 3.48
C GLY A 267 -38.18 10.56 2.27
N LEU A 268 -36.84 10.63 2.31
CA LEU A 268 -35.98 10.20 1.21
C LEU A 268 -35.99 8.68 0.98
N PRO A 269 -35.98 7.82 2.02
CA PRO A 269 -36.25 6.40 1.84
C PRO A 269 -37.60 6.10 1.19
N ALA A 270 -38.64 6.87 1.53
CA ALA A 270 -39.95 6.74 0.89
C ALA A 270 -39.95 7.21 -0.58
N ALA A 271 -39.16 8.23 -0.93
CA ALA A 271 -38.93 8.63 -2.32
C ALA A 271 -38.18 7.56 -3.11
N ALA A 272 -37.16 6.94 -2.53
CA ALA A 272 -36.46 5.79 -3.13
C ALA A 272 -37.43 4.64 -3.41
N LEU A 273 -38.31 4.31 -2.46
CA LEU A 273 -39.35 3.30 -2.64
C LEU A 273 -40.36 3.68 -3.74
N ALA A 274 -40.73 4.96 -3.85
CA ALA A 274 -41.59 5.46 -4.91
C ALA A 274 -40.93 5.29 -6.30
N MET A 275 -39.65 5.62 -6.43
CA MET A 275 -38.91 5.46 -7.69
C MET A 275 -38.74 3.99 -8.08
N TYR A 276 -38.44 3.11 -7.13
CA TYR A 276 -38.40 1.66 -7.35
C TYR A 276 -39.73 1.12 -7.90
N HIS A 277 -40.86 1.54 -7.33
CA HIS A 277 -42.17 1.08 -7.78
C HIS A 277 -42.58 1.62 -9.15
N GLU A 278 -42.05 2.78 -9.57
CA GLU A 278 -42.31 3.36 -10.89
C GLU A 278 -41.31 2.90 -11.96
N ALA A 279 -40.26 2.16 -11.60
CA ALA A 279 -39.32 1.56 -12.53
C ALA A 279 -39.97 0.45 -13.37
N ARG A 280 -39.49 0.28 -14.61
CA ARG A 280 -39.94 -0.77 -15.52
C ARG A 280 -39.57 -2.17 -15.00
N PRO A 281 -40.39 -3.21 -15.28
CA PRO A 281 -40.14 -4.56 -14.78
C PRO A 281 -38.72 -5.08 -15.03
N GLU A 282 -38.18 -4.83 -16.22
CA GLU A 282 -36.83 -5.21 -16.64
C GLU A 282 -35.69 -4.56 -15.84
N HIS A 283 -35.90 -3.37 -15.28
CA HIS A 283 -34.89 -2.62 -14.54
C HIS A 283 -35.11 -2.62 -13.02
N LYS A 284 -36.17 -3.27 -12.51
CA LYS A 284 -36.49 -3.26 -11.07
C LYS A 284 -35.39 -3.84 -10.19
N LYS A 285 -34.72 -4.91 -10.62
CA LYS A 285 -33.60 -5.52 -9.85
C LYS A 285 -32.44 -4.53 -9.69
N TYR A 286 -32.08 -3.84 -10.77
CA TYR A 286 -31.05 -2.80 -10.78
C TYR A 286 -31.43 -1.59 -9.90
N VAL A 287 -32.65 -1.07 -10.06
CA VAL A 287 -33.13 0.08 -9.28
C VAL A 287 -33.26 -0.25 -7.80
N ALA A 288 -33.66 -1.49 -7.45
CA ALA A 288 -33.72 -1.94 -6.06
C ALA A 288 -32.36 -1.85 -5.35
N GLY A 289 -31.28 -2.29 -6.01
CA GLY A 289 -29.93 -2.24 -5.45
C GLY A 289 -29.46 -0.80 -5.19
N ILE A 290 -29.60 0.08 -6.18
CA ILE A 290 -29.12 1.46 -6.06
C ILE A 290 -29.99 2.29 -5.09
N MET A 291 -31.31 2.22 -5.21
CA MET A 291 -32.23 2.99 -4.37
C MET A 291 -32.26 2.46 -2.93
N GLY A 292 -32.13 1.14 -2.75
CA GLY A 292 -32.07 0.52 -1.42
C GLY A 292 -30.82 0.92 -0.64
N SER A 293 -29.65 0.84 -1.29
CA SER A 293 -28.38 1.28 -0.69
C SER A 293 -28.40 2.77 -0.33
N ALA A 294 -28.80 3.63 -1.27
CA ALA A 294 -28.87 5.07 -1.04
C ALA A 294 -29.88 5.45 0.07
N ALA A 295 -31.00 4.73 0.18
CA ALA A 295 -31.99 4.93 1.23
C ALA A 295 -31.45 4.53 2.61
N LEU A 296 -30.74 3.40 2.71
CA LEU A 296 -30.12 2.95 3.95
C LEU A 296 -29.03 3.92 4.41
N THR A 297 -28.22 4.44 3.49
CA THR A 297 -27.21 5.46 3.76
C THR A 297 -27.86 6.76 4.27
N SER A 298 -28.90 7.26 3.61
CA SER A 298 -29.66 8.43 4.07
C SER A 298 -30.25 8.23 5.47
N PHE A 299 -30.79 7.04 5.75
CA PHE A 299 -31.37 6.73 7.06
C PHE A 299 -30.32 6.68 8.17
N LEU A 300 -29.25 5.89 7.99
CA LEU A 300 -28.27 5.63 9.05
C LEU A 300 -27.39 6.86 9.32
N THR A 301 -26.81 7.43 8.28
CA THR A 301 -25.76 8.45 8.41
C THR A 301 -26.26 9.85 8.09
N GLY A 302 -27.44 9.99 7.47
CA GLY A 302 -27.95 11.29 7.02
C GLY A 302 -27.29 11.78 5.72
N ILE A 303 -26.44 10.98 5.07
CA ILE A 303 -25.84 11.32 3.78
C ILE A 303 -26.90 11.12 2.69
N THR A 304 -27.28 12.20 2.02
CA THR A 304 -28.45 12.25 1.12
C THR A 304 -28.06 12.34 -0.35
N GLU A 305 -26.82 12.73 -0.62
CA GLU A 305 -26.29 13.04 -1.93
C GLU A 305 -26.46 11.88 -2.92
N PRO A 306 -26.15 10.61 -2.60
CA PRO A 306 -26.35 9.50 -3.54
C PRO A 306 -27.80 9.36 -4.02
N LEU A 307 -28.77 9.64 -3.14
CA LEU A 307 -30.20 9.49 -3.43
C LEU A 307 -30.74 10.73 -4.14
N GLU A 308 -30.50 11.93 -3.60
CA GLU A 308 -30.89 13.20 -4.21
C GLU A 308 -30.32 13.36 -5.61
N PHE A 309 -29.07 12.94 -5.81
CA PHE A 309 -28.41 12.97 -7.11
C PHE A 309 -29.01 12.00 -8.11
N SER A 310 -29.63 10.90 -7.68
CA SER A 310 -30.24 9.95 -8.60
C SER A 310 -31.43 10.53 -9.39
N PHE A 311 -32.13 11.53 -8.83
CA PHE A 311 -33.30 12.14 -9.48
C PHE A 311 -33.14 13.63 -9.78
N LEU A 312 -32.20 14.34 -9.15
CA LEU A 312 -31.94 15.76 -9.41
C LEU A 312 -31.68 16.06 -10.90
N PHE A 313 -31.01 15.16 -11.62
CA PHE A 313 -30.57 15.40 -13.00
C PHE A 313 -31.51 14.83 -14.05
N VAL A 314 -32.20 13.74 -13.72
CA VAL A 314 -33.14 13.08 -14.64
C VAL A 314 -34.57 13.58 -14.45
N ALA A 315 -34.87 14.14 -13.27
CA ALA A 315 -36.15 14.70 -12.90
C ALA A 315 -35.99 15.93 -11.98
N PRO A 316 -35.45 17.07 -12.47
CA PRO A 316 -35.20 18.28 -11.66
C PRO A 316 -36.43 18.80 -10.91
N ILE A 317 -37.63 18.57 -11.47
CA ILE A 317 -38.91 18.94 -10.84
C ILE A 317 -39.11 18.19 -9.51
N LEU A 318 -38.72 16.91 -9.43
CA LEU A 318 -38.79 16.15 -8.17
C LEU A 318 -37.84 16.72 -7.12
N PHE A 319 -36.69 17.23 -7.55
CA PHE A 319 -35.75 17.89 -6.64
C PHE A 319 -36.26 19.22 -6.13
N ALA A 320 -36.87 20.05 -6.97
CA ALA A 320 -37.51 21.28 -6.50
C ALA A 320 -38.61 20.99 -5.46
N VAL A 321 -39.41 19.93 -5.67
CA VAL A 321 -40.43 19.49 -4.71
C VAL A 321 -39.81 18.97 -3.43
N HIS A 322 -38.72 18.21 -3.52
CA HIS A 322 -37.95 17.77 -2.37
C HIS A 322 -37.40 18.94 -1.54
N CYS A 323 -36.86 19.99 -2.16
CA CYS A 323 -36.40 21.18 -1.45
C CYS A 323 -37.53 21.85 -0.65
N ILE A 324 -38.74 21.90 -1.21
CA ILE A 324 -39.93 22.44 -0.51
C ILE A 324 -40.31 21.54 0.67
N PHE A 325 -40.33 20.21 0.47
CA PHE A 325 -40.64 19.26 1.54
C PHE A 325 -39.61 19.30 2.68
N ALA A 326 -38.33 19.47 2.37
CA ALA A 326 -37.30 19.70 3.37
C ALA A 326 -37.56 21.00 4.15
N GLY A 327 -37.86 22.11 3.47
CA GLY A 327 -38.26 23.37 4.13
C GLY A 327 -39.45 23.20 5.08
N LEU A 328 -40.49 22.46 4.66
CA LEU A 328 -41.65 22.15 5.51
C LEU A 328 -41.25 21.30 6.73
N SER A 329 -40.29 20.40 6.59
CA SER A 329 -39.74 19.62 7.70
C SER A 329 -39.12 20.54 8.77
N PHE A 330 -38.24 21.45 8.37
CA PHE A 330 -37.64 22.45 9.28
C PHE A 330 -38.70 23.32 9.95
N MET A 331 -39.66 23.82 9.17
CA MET A 331 -40.75 24.64 9.69
C MET A 331 -41.59 23.90 10.74
N THR A 332 -41.91 22.63 10.47
CA THR A 332 -42.75 21.81 11.35
C THR A 332 -42.04 21.48 12.66
N MET A 333 -40.75 21.11 12.61
CA MET A 333 -39.95 20.88 13.81
C MET A 333 -39.84 22.13 14.68
N GLN A 334 -39.71 23.30 14.05
CA GLN A 334 -39.71 24.57 14.78
C GLN A 334 -41.07 24.90 15.42
N ILE A 335 -42.19 24.62 14.73
CA ILE A 335 -43.54 24.82 15.29
C ILE A 335 -43.80 23.91 16.49
N LEU A 336 -43.31 22.66 16.44
CA LEU A 336 -43.44 21.69 17.52
C LEU A 336 -42.44 21.92 18.67
N GLY A 337 -41.52 22.88 18.52
CA GLY A 337 -40.54 23.21 19.55
C GLY A 337 -39.48 22.12 19.77
N VAL A 338 -39.28 21.21 18.80
CA VAL A 338 -38.28 20.15 18.89
C VAL A 338 -36.89 20.75 18.63
N LYS A 339 -35.91 20.45 19.48
CA LYS A 339 -34.54 20.98 19.41
C LYS A 339 -33.55 19.82 19.49
N ILE A 340 -33.01 19.41 18.35
CA ILE A 340 -32.01 18.35 18.26
C ILE A 340 -30.88 18.87 17.37
N GLY A 341 -29.68 18.92 17.95
CA GLY A 341 -28.45 19.20 17.22
C GLY A 341 -27.90 17.96 16.54
N MET A 342 -26.88 18.15 15.73
CA MET A 342 -26.20 17.09 14.98
C MET A 342 -24.72 17.41 14.90
N THR A 343 -23.91 16.39 14.66
CA THR A 343 -22.45 16.59 14.46
C THR A 343 -22.08 16.55 12.99
N PHE A 344 -22.77 15.71 12.19
CA PHE A 344 -22.41 15.47 10.80
C PHE A 344 -23.55 15.74 9.82
N SER A 345 -24.57 14.89 9.74
CA SER A 345 -25.59 15.00 8.68
C SER A 345 -27.03 14.81 9.14
N GLY A 346 -27.29 14.42 10.40
CA GLY A 346 -28.66 14.31 10.92
C GLY A 346 -29.35 12.99 10.56
N GLY A 347 -28.58 11.89 10.56
CA GLY A 347 -29.09 10.52 10.41
C GLY A 347 -29.56 9.90 11.72
N PHE A 348 -29.93 8.62 11.69
CA PHE A 348 -30.40 7.87 12.86
C PHE A 348 -29.38 7.87 14.01
N ILE A 349 -28.08 7.83 13.70
CA ILE A 349 -27.01 7.86 14.71
C ILE A 349 -27.05 9.19 15.49
N ASP A 350 -27.09 10.34 14.80
CA ASP A 350 -27.18 11.66 15.42
C ASP A 350 -28.50 11.80 16.22
N PHE A 351 -29.61 11.25 15.71
CA PHE A 351 -30.91 11.28 16.38
C PHE A 351 -30.91 10.51 17.70
N LEU A 352 -30.25 9.34 17.70
CA LEU A 352 -30.08 8.53 18.90
C LEU A 352 -29.23 9.26 19.94
N ILE A 353 -28.07 9.79 19.54
CA ILE A 353 -27.08 10.38 20.45
C ILE A 353 -27.53 11.75 21.01
N PHE A 354 -28.15 12.60 20.19
CA PHE A 354 -28.47 13.98 20.59
C PHE A 354 -29.96 14.24 20.82
N GLY A 355 -30.83 13.32 20.41
CA GLY A 355 -32.28 13.40 20.62
C GLY A 355 -32.75 12.44 21.71
N ILE A 356 -32.67 11.14 21.44
CA ILE A 356 -33.25 10.09 22.29
C ILE A 356 -32.51 9.98 23.63
N ILE A 357 -31.19 9.84 23.59
CA ILE A 357 -30.38 9.59 24.79
C ILE A 357 -30.45 10.76 25.79
N PRO A 358 -30.30 12.03 25.39
CA PRO A 358 -30.38 13.13 26.33
C PRO A 358 -31.81 13.38 26.83
N ASN A 359 -32.82 13.00 26.03
CA ASN A 359 -34.24 13.09 26.38
C ASN A 359 -34.69 14.48 26.90
N ARG A 360 -34.13 15.56 26.34
CA ARG A 360 -34.39 16.96 26.78
C ARG A 360 -35.35 17.74 25.86
N THR A 361 -35.90 17.08 24.86
CA THR A 361 -36.82 17.63 23.85
C THR A 361 -37.82 16.53 23.47
N PRO A 362 -39.04 16.83 22.96
CA PRO A 362 -40.00 15.81 22.54
C PRO A 362 -39.53 15.11 21.24
N TRP A 363 -38.50 14.28 21.35
CA TRP A 363 -37.83 13.63 20.22
C TRP A 363 -38.76 12.67 19.45
N TRP A 364 -39.80 12.14 20.09
CA TRP A 364 -40.80 11.28 19.44
C TRP A 364 -41.56 11.98 18.30
N ASP A 365 -41.69 13.32 18.36
CA ASP A 365 -42.36 14.09 17.32
C ASP A 365 -41.62 14.02 15.97
N VAL A 366 -40.31 13.77 15.99
CA VAL A 366 -39.51 13.50 14.78
C VAL A 366 -39.99 12.25 14.07
N ILE A 367 -40.34 11.19 14.81
CA ILE A 367 -40.83 9.92 14.24
C ILE A 367 -42.22 10.13 13.65
N ILE A 368 -43.12 10.82 14.37
CA ILE A 368 -44.49 11.08 13.92
C ILE A 368 -44.46 11.91 12.64
N VAL A 369 -43.74 13.04 12.64
CA VAL A 369 -43.62 13.90 11.45
C VAL A 369 -42.87 13.18 10.33
N GLY A 370 -41.86 12.38 10.65
CA GLY A 370 -41.14 11.54 9.70
C GLY A 370 -42.04 10.56 8.96
N LEU A 371 -42.90 9.82 9.68
CA LEU A 371 -43.86 8.89 9.07
C LEU A 371 -44.90 9.61 8.20
N ILE A 372 -45.38 10.78 8.65
CA ILE A 372 -46.27 11.62 7.83
C ILE A 372 -45.55 12.07 6.54
N LEU A 373 -44.30 12.52 6.66
CA LEU A 373 -43.48 12.91 5.51
C LEU A 373 -43.19 11.71 4.60
N ALA A 374 -42.96 10.50 5.10
CA ALA A 374 -42.79 9.31 4.27
C ALA A 374 -44.01 9.09 3.36
N VAL A 375 -45.23 9.24 3.89
CA VAL A 375 -46.46 9.16 3.10
C VAL A 375 -46.50 10.26 2.04
N ILE A 376 -46.20 11.51 2.41
CA ILE A 376 -46.18 12.67 1.51
C ILE A 376 -45.15 12.48 0.39
N TYR A 377 -43.93 12.07 0.72
CA TYR A 377 -42.86 11.80 -0.23
C TYR A 377 -43.22 10.65 -1.16
N TYR A 378 -43.71 9.53 -0.64
CA TYR A 378 -44.07 8.36 -1.45
C TYR A 378 -45.14 8.70 -2.50
N PHE A 379 -46.28 9.25 -2.07
CA PHE A 379 -47.38 9.57 -2.99
C PHE A 379 -47.04 10.79 -3.86
N GLY A 380 -46.38 11.81 -3.31
CA GLY A 380 -45.96 13.00 -4.04
C GLY A 380 -45.02 12.66 -5.19
N PHE A 381 -43.99 11.86 -4.94
CA PHE A 381 -43.06 11.42 -5.98
C PHE A 381 -43.78 10.58 -7.03
N ARG A 382 -44.58 9.58 -6.66
CA ARG A 382 -45.33 8.76 -7.65
C ARG A 382 -46.27 9.60 -8.52
N LEU A 383 -47.01 10.54 -7.92
CA LEU A 383 -47.93 11.41 -8.66
C LEU A 383 -47.19 12.28 -9.67
N ILE A 384 -46.08 12.89 -9.28
CA ILE A 384 -45.29 13.76 -10.15
C ILE A 384 -44.61 12.94 -11.26
N ILE A 385 -44.03 11.77 -10.92
CA ILE A 385 -43.40 10.84 -11.87
C ILE A 385 -44.39 10.43 -12.97
N ARG A 386 -45.63 10.10 -12.61
CA ARG A 386 -46.68 9.72 -13.56
C ARG A 386 -47.21 10.91 -14.34
N LYS A 387 -47.55 12.01 -13.66
CA LYS A 387 -48.18 13.20 -14.27
C LYS A 387 -47.30 13.84 -15.34
N PHE A 388 -45.99 13.90 -15.10
CA PHE A 388 -45.03 14.51 -16.04
C PHE A 388 -44.21 13.48 -16.82
N ASN A 389 -44.56 12.20 -16.72
CA ASN A 389 -43.84 11.08 -17.32
C ASN A 389 -42.30 11.19 -17.15
N LEU A 390 -41.87 11.50 -15.93
CA LEU A 390 -40.46 11.78 -15.66
C LEU A 390 -39.63 10.51 -15.79
N LYS A 391 -38.48 10.62 -16.47
CA LYS A 391 -37.52 9.53 -16.66
C LYS A 391 -36.72 9.31 -15.37
N THR A 392 -37.34 8.84 -14.30
CA THR A 392 -36.60 8.43 -13.09
C THR A 392 -35.76 7.17 -13.36
N PRO A 393 -34.74 6.86 -12.54
CA PRO A 393 -33.93 5.65 -12.69
C PRO A 393 -34.79 4.40 -12.96
N GLY A 394 -34.53 3.72 -14.08
CA GLY A 394 -35.28 2.55 -14.54
C GLY A 394 -36.56 2.82 -15.36
N ARG A 395 -36.85 4.06 -15.77
CA ARG A 395 -37.96 4.41 -16.69
C ARG A 395 -37.52 4.79 -18.12
N GLU A 396 -36.24 4.61 -18.44
CA GLU A 396 -35.63 4.96 -19.73
C GLU A 396 -36.11 4.03 -20.88
N GLU A 397 -36.18 4.54 -22.11
CA GLU A 397 -36.60 3.76 -23.29
C GLU A 397 -35.54 2.71 -23.67
N ALA A 398 -35.99 1.48 -23.95
CA ALA A 398 -35.09 0.41 -24.35
C ALA A 398 -34.58 0.69 -25.77
N THR A 399 -33.29 1.05 -25.89
CA THR A 399 -32.57 0.98 -27.16
C THR A 399 -32.26 -0.49 -27.49
N PRO A 400 -32.19 -0.89 -28.78
CA PRO A 400 -32.08 -2.29 -29.21
C PRO A 400 -30.77 -3.02 -28.86
N GLU A 401 -30.00 -2.56 -27.89
CA GLU A 401 -28.67 -3.09 -27.54
C GLU A 401 -28.60 -3.69 -26.12
N THR A 402 -29.73 -3.97 -25.47
CA THR A 402 -29.75 -4.63 -24.15
C THR A 402 -29.96 -6.14 -24.19
N ALA A 403 -29.81 -6.74 -25.39
CA ALA A 403 -29.60 -8.17 -25.55
C ALA A 403 -28.47 -8.38 -26.58
N SER A 404 -27.40 -9.06 -26.16
CA SER A 404 -26.18 -9.41 -26.94
C SER A 404 -25.23 -8.24 -27.29
N GLY A 405 -24.00 -8.31 -26.76
CA GLY A 405 -22.89 -7.44 -27.19
C GLY A 405 -21.96 -6.99 -26.06
N ALA A 406 -21.18 -7.91 -25.49
CA ALA A 406 -19.93 -7.56 -24.83
C ALA A 406 -18.96 -7.04 -25.92
N GLY A 407 -19.01 -5.73 -26.16
CA GLY A 407 -18.06 -5.03 -27.01
C GLY A 407 -16.78 -4.76 -26.23
N SER A 408 -15.70 -5.40 -26.66
CA SER A 408 -14.33 -5.18 -26.22
C SER A 408 -13.91 -3.71 -26.43
N GLY A 409 -13.74 -2.97 -25.34
CA GLY A 409 -13.00 -1.72 -25.28
C GLY A 409 -12.13 -1.76 -24.03
N SER A 410 -10.81 -1.64 -24.21
CA SER A 410 -9.82 -1.67 -23.14
C SER A 410 -10.16 -0.66 -22.03
N THR A 411 -10.07 -1.12 -20.78
CA THR A 411 -10.34 -0.33 -19.57
C THR A 411 -9.36 0.82 -19.35
N ASP A 412 -8.22 0.84 -20.05
CA ASP A 412 -7.19 1.89 -19.97
C ASP A 412 -7.45 3.12 -20.87
N ASP A 413 -8.43 3.04 -21.76
CA ASP A 413 -8.65 4.09 -22.77
C ASP A 413 -9.89 4.97 -22.45
N LEU A 414 -10.53 4.73 -21.30
CA LEU A 414 -11.78 5.37 -20.92
C LEU A 414 -11.66 6.91 -20.80
N PRO A 415 -10.66 7.50 -20.13
CA PRO A 415 -10.51 8.95 -20.02
C PRO A 415 -10.23 9.64 -21.38
N HIS A 416 -9.43 9.01 -22.26
CA HIS A 416 -9.14 9.52 -23.61
C HIS A 416 -10.40 9.50 -24.49
N ASN A 417 -11.16 8.40 -24.45
CA ASN A 417 -12.40 8.27 -25.19
C ASN A 417 -13.49 9.21 -24.69
N ILE A 418 -13.55 9.47 -23.37
CA ILE A 418 -14.44 10.46 -22.77
C ILE A 418 -14.03 11.86 -23.24
N LEU A 419 -12.75 12.20 -23.20
CA LEU A 419 -12.21 13.49 -23.64
C LEU A 419 -12.46 13.74 -25.14
N ALA A 420 -12.30 12.72 -25.99
CA ALA A 420 -12.67 12.77 -27.40
C ALA A 420 -14.18 12.95 -27.59
N ALA A 421 -15.01 12.29 -26.78
CA ALA A 421 -16.46 12.44 -26.81
C ALA A 421 -16.94 13.83 -26.35
N PHE A 422 -16.12 14.60 -25.64
CA PHE A 422 -16.37 16.01 -25.33
C PHE A 422 -15.83 16.99 -26.40
N GLY A 423 -15.34 16.50 -27.54
CA GLY A 423 -14.81 17.33 -28.64
C GLY A 423 -13.29 17.54 -28.59
N GLY A 424 -12.57 16.74 -27.80
CA GLY A 424 -11.11 16.81 -27.64
C GLY A 424 -10.65 17.86 -26.64
N GLN A 425 -9.36 17.84 -26.29
CA GLN A 425 -8.73 18.71 -25.28
C GLN A 425 -9.01 20.20 -25.51
N GLN A 426 -8.99 20.60 -26.79
CA GLN A 426 -9.17 21.99 -27.22
C GLN A 426 -10.57 22.53 -26.89
N ASN A 427 -11.54 21.63 -26.75
CA ASN A 427 -12.92 21.98 -26.45
C ASN A 427 -13.19 22.08 -24.94
N ILE A 428 -12.26 21.67 -24.08
CA ILE A 428 -12.40 21.68 -22.63
C ILE A 428 -11.89 23.02 -22.08
N LYS A 429 -12.78 23.81 -21.49
CA LYS A 429 -12.46 25.08 -20.85
C LYS A 429 -12.20 24.95 -19.35
N HIS A 430 -13.00 24.13 -18.67
CA HIS A 430 -12.82 23.82 -17.25
C HIS A 430 -13.24 22.38 -16.99
N LEU A 431 -12.43 21.64 -16.22
CA LEU A 431 -12.68 20.24 -15.89
C LEU A 431 -12.69 20.04 -14.38
N ASP A 432 -13.82 19.56 -13.86
CA ASP A 432 -14.03 19.26 -12.46
C ASP A 432 -14.84 17.98 -12.27
N ALA A 433 -14.95 17.49 -11.04
CA ALA A 433 -15.81 16.36 -10.70
C ALA A 433 -16.29 16.42 -9.26
N CYS A 434 -17.44 15.80 -9.03
CA CYS A 434 -17.86 15.35 -7.71
C CYS A 434 -17.78 13.83 -7.68
N ILE A 435 -17.96 13.23 -6.49
CA ILE A 435 -17.92 11.77 -6.27
C ILE A 435 -18.64 11.03 -7.40
N THR A 436 -19.82 11.47 -7.82
CA THR A 436 -20.64 10.75 -8.82
C THR A 436 -20.68 11.33 -10.24
N ARG A 437 -20.06 12.50 -10.49
CA ARG A 437 -20.18 13.19 -11.80
C ARG A 437 -18.93 13.90 -12.25
N LEU A 438 -18.66 13.81 -13.55
CA LEU A 438 -17.70 14.61 -14.28
C LEU A 438 -18.38 15.90 -14.78
N ARG A 439 -17.83 17.06 -14.43
CA ARG A 439 -18.36 18.41 -14.73
C ARG A 439 -17.40 19.12 -15.67
N ILE A 440 -17.86 19.42 -16.88
CA ILE A 440 -17.01 19.98 -17.93
C ILE A 440 -17.65 21.24 -18.49
N GLU A 441 -16.95 22.37 -18.41
CA GLU A 441 -17.28 23.54 -19.23
C GLU A 441 -16.60 23.39 -20.59
N VAL A 442 -17.36 23.43 -21.68
CA VAL A 442 -16.85 23.31 -23.05
C VAL A 442 -16.90 24.63 -23.82
N ASN A 443 -15.97 24.82 -24.76
CA ASN A 443 -15.93 25.99 -25.63
C ASN A 443 -17.08 25.96 -26.66
N GLU A 444 -17.28 24.81 -27.31
CA GLU A 444 -18.33 24.55 -28.29
C GLU A 444 -19.16 23.32 -27.94
N LYS A 445 -20.46 23.55 -27.74
CA LYS A 445 -21.42 22.52 -27.36
C LYS A 445 -21.67 21.48 -28.47
N SER A 446 -21.66 21.88 -29.74
CA SER A 446 -21.95 21.00 -30.88
C SER A 446 -20.96 19.87 -31.04
N SER A 447 -19.76 20.01 -30.48
CA SER A 447 -18.67 19.05 -30.58
C SER A 447 -18.75 17.92 -29.53
N VAL A 448 -19.77 17.94 -28.66
CA VAL A 448 -19.99 16.93 -27.62
C VAL A 448 -20.90 15.80 -28.12
N ASN A 449 -20.37 14.58 -28.14
CA ASN A 449 -21.07 13.35 -28.54
C ASN A 449 -21.67 12.63 -27.31
N LYS A 450 -22.96 12.88 -27.08
CA LYS A 450 -23.72 12.35 -25.94
C LYS A 450 -23.91 10.84 -25.97
N ASP A 451 -24.15 10.29 -27.16
CA ASP A 451 -24.43 8.86 -27.31
C ASP A 451 -23.15 8.06 -27.06
N ARG A 452 -22.00 8.59 -27.49
CA ARG A 452 -20.69 8.01 -27.16
C ARG A 452 -20.40 8.05 -25.67
N LEU A 453 -20.71 9.14 -24.97
CA LEU A 453 -20.54 9.22 -23.51
C LEU A 453 -21.37 8.17 -22.76
N LYS A 454 -22.60 7.88 -23.22
CA LYS A 454 -23.43 6.81 -22.66
C LYS A 454 -22.87 5.41 -22.95
N GLN A 455 -22.39 5.17 -24.17
CA GLN A 455 -21.70 3.93 -24.54
C GLN A 455 -20.42 3.69 -23.71
N LEU A 456 -19.75 4.77 -23.31
CA LEU A 456 -18.57 4.73 -22.43
C LEU A 456 -18.94 4.55 -20.94
N GLY A 457 -20.20 4.29 -20.62
CA GLY A 457 -20.64 3.96 -19.25
C GLY A 457 -21.19 5.15 -18.44
N ALA A 458 -21.49 6.29 -19.08
CA ALA A 458 -22.22 7.35 -18.40
C ALA A 458 -23.69 6.94 -18.23
N SER A 459 -24.13 6.83 -16.99
CA SER A 459 -25.55 6.58 -16.64
C SER A 459 -26.48 7.74 -17.05
N GLY A 460 -25.92 8.92 -17.33
CA GLY A 460 -26.64 10.06 -17.86
C GLY A 460 -25.71 11.19 -18.29
N VAL A 461 -26.15 12.01 -19.26
CA VAL A 461 -25.41 13.20 -19.75
C VAL A 461 -26.37 14.37 -19.81
N LEU A 462 -26.05 15.46 -19.10
CA LEU A 462 -26.86 16.67 -19.00
C LEU A 462 -26.08 17.87 -19.56
N GLU A 463 -26.77 18.77 -20.26
CA GLU A 463 -26.19 20.03 -20.76
C GLU A 463 -26.96 21.23 -20.22
N VAL A 464 -26.25 22.18 -19.61
CA VAL A 464 -26.78 23.46 -19.15
C VAL A 464 -25.87 24.58 -19.66
N GLY A 465 -26.29 25.24 -20.75
CA GLY A 465 -25.43 26.19 -21.47
C GLY A 465 -24.21 25.49 -22.07
N ASN A 466 -23.02 26.02 -21.79
CA ASN A 466 -21.72 25.43 -22.15
C ASN A 466 -21.20 24.42 -21.11
N ASN A 467 -21.93 24.19 -20.01
CA ASN A 467 -21.55 23.18 -19.03
C ASN A 467 -22.23 21.85 -19.34
N VAL A 468 -21.43 20.81 -19.55
CA VAL A 468 -21.88 19.44 -19.78
C VAL A 468 -21.44 18.57 -18.61
N GLN A 469 -22.35 17.76 -18.09
CA GLN A 469 -22.10 16.85 -16.98
C GLN A 469 -22.40 15.41 -17.39
N ALA A 470 -21.46 14.51 -17.12
CA ALA A 470 -21.61 13.07 -17.37
C ALA A 470 -21.52 12.30 -16.05
N ILE A 471 -22.43 11.35 -15.83
CA ILE A 471 -22.59 10.63 -14.57
C ILE A 471 -21.91 9.25 -14.65
N PHE A 472 -20.70 9.14 -14.11
CA PHE A 472 -19.92 7.89 -14.09
C PHE A 472 -19.90 7.21 -12.70
N GLY A 473 -20.67 7.70 -11.73
CA GLY A 473 -20.64 7.19 -10.35
C GLY A 473 -19.34 7.55 -9.65
N THR A 474 -18.98 6.84 -8.57
CA THR A 474 -17.82 7.08 -7.69
C THR A 474 -16.47 7.25 -8.41
N ARG A 475 -16.40 6.81 -9.67
CA ARG A 475 -15.24 6.90 -10.56
C ARG A 475 -15.02 8.28 -11.17
N SER A 476 -15.95 9.22 -10.98
CA SER A 476 -15.91 10.50 -11.69
C SER A 476 -14.76 11.41 -11.28
N ASP A 477 -14.35 11.37 -10.00
CA ASP A 477 -13.18 12.11 -9.52
C ASP A 477 -11.88 11.51 -10.06
N THR A 478 -11.80 10.17 -10.11
CA THR A 478 -10.68 9.45 -10.75
C THR A 478 -10.58 9.78 -12.24
N ILE A 479 -11.71 9.78 -12.97
CA ILE A 479 -11.76 10.13 -14.40
C ILE A 479 -11.35 11.59 -14.63
N LYS A 480 -11.76 12.52 -13.76
CA LYS A 480 -11.34 13.93 -13.81
C LYS A 480 -9.83 14.05 -13.64
N SER A 481 -9.24 13.43 -12.62
CA SER A 481 -7.81 13.49 -12.38
C SER A 481 -7.03 12.94 -13.58
N GLN A 482 -7.46 11.80 -14.12
CA GLN A 482 -6.86 11.20 -15.31
C GLN A 482 -7.00 12.09 -16.56
N MET A 483 -8.15 12.72 -16.78
CA MET A 483 -8.34 13.68 -17.87
C MET A 483 -7.55 14.98 -17.65
N GLN A 484 -7.38 15.45 -16.41
CA GLN A 484 -6.54 16.61 -16.08
C GLN A 484 -5.07 16.31 -16.36
N ASP A 485 -4.60 15.09 -16.06
CA ASP A 485 -3.25 14.63 -16.39
C ASP A 485 -3.03 14.61 -17.91
N ILE A 486 -4.00 14.05 -18.66
CA ILE A 486 -4.00 14.06 -20.13
C ILE A 486 -3.97 15.50 -20.68
N ILE A 487 -4.81 16.41 -20.17
CA ILE A 487 -4.85 17.83 -20.58
C ILE A 487 -3.55 18.56 -20.20
N ALA A 488 -2.90 18.19 -19.10
CA ALA A 488 -1.65 18.79 -18.65
C ALA A 488 -0.41 18.23 -19.38
N GLY A 489 -0.59 17.30 -20.33
CA GLY A 489 0.51 16.65 -21.04
C GLY A 489 1.36 15.74 -20.15
N ARG A 490 0.80 15.29 -19.01
CA ARG A 490 1.41 14.34 -18.08
C ARG A 490 0.71 13.01 -18.27
N VAL A 491 1.40 11.96 -18.71
CA VAL A 491 0.80 10.62 -18.70
C VAL A 491 0.82 10.13 -17.24
N PRO A 492 -0.32 9.72 -16.64
CA PRO A 492 -0.36 9.33 -15.23
C PRO A 492 0.40 8.01 -14.99
N ALA A 493 1.17 7.96 -13.90
CA ALA A 493 1.64 6.71 -13.31
C ALA A 493 0.45 6.00 -12.60
N PRO A 494 0.38 4.66 -12.61
CA PRO A 494 -0.71 3.94 -11.94
C PRO A 494 -0.65 4.17 -10.43
N THR A 495 -1.75 4.66 -9.86
CA THR A 495 -1.95 4.65 -8.40
C THR A 495 -2.39 3.26 -7.96
N PRO A 496 -1.91 2.71 -6.83
CA PRO A 496 -2.37 1.44 -6.30
C PRO A 496 -3.89 1.45 -6.09
N ALA A 497 -4.55 0.39 -6.55
CA ALA A 497 -5.97 0.18 -6.31
C ALA A 497 -6.26 0.09 -4.80
N ALA A 498 -7.21 0.89 -4.32
CA ALA A 498 -7.83 0.64 -3.03
C ALA A 498 -8.52 -0.73 -3.06
N GLU A 499 -8.31 -1.51 -2.00
CA GLU A 499 -8.86 -2.84 -1.79
C GLU A 499 -10.38 -2.88 -2.02
N VAL A 500 -10.80 -3.72 -2.96
CA VAL A 500 -12.18 -4.20 -3.04
C VAL A 500 -12.25 -5.47 -2.21
N LYS A 501 -12.90 -5.41 -1.04
CA LYS A 501 -13.40 -6.61 -0.37
C LYS A 501 -14.41 -7.29 -1.30
N PRO A 502 -14.28 -8.59 -1.61
CA PRO A 502 -15.36 -9.31 -2.26
C PRO A 502 -16.52 -9.43 -1.26
N THR A 503 -17.72 -9.05 -1.69
CA THR A 503 -18.98 -9.49 -1.05
C THR A 503 -19.61 -10.54 -1.97
N PRO A 504 -20.29 -11.53 -1.38
CA PRO A 504 -20.45 -12.88 -1.92
C PRO A 504 -21.54 -12.95 -3.00
N GLU A 505 -21.28 -13.73 -4.05
CA GLU A 505 -22.32 -14.23 -4.93
C GLU A 505 -23.02 -15.43 -4.28
N GLU A 506 -24.36 -15.37 -4.23
CA GLU A 506 -25.23 -16.53 -4.03
C GLU A 506 -25.20 -17.39 -5.31
N GLU A 507 -24.53 -18.53 -5.26
CA GLU A 507 -24.79 -19.63 -6.19
C GLU A 507 -26.04 -20.39 -5.73
N LYS A 508 -26.98 -20.57 -6.66
CA LYS A 508 -28.04 -21.58 -6.54
C LYS A 508 -27.46 -22.93 -6.93
N GLU A 509 -27.61 -23.90 -6.03
CA GLU A 509 -27.30 -25.31 -6.19
C GLU A 509 -27.77 -25.91 -7.53
N GLN A 510 -26.91 -26.73 -8.15
CA GLN A 510 -27.15 -28.18 -8.27
C GLN A 510 -25.93 -28.92 -8.89
N GLY A 511 -25.36 -29.85 -8.11
CA GLY A 511 -24.82 -31.12 -8.65
C GLY A 511 -23.33 -31.44 -8.45
N ALA A 512 -22.98 -31.94 -7.26
CA ALA A 512 -22.00 -33.01 -6.95
C ALA A 512 -20.54 -32.93 -7.48
N GLU A 513 -19.57 -32.73 -6.58
CA GLU A 513 -18.53 -33.72 -6.17
C GLU A 513 -17.69 -33.16 -4.99
N GLY A 514 -17.31 -34.05 -4.06
CA GLY A 514 -17.01 -33.75 -2.64
C GLY A 514 -15.81 -32.84 -2.31
N GLU A 515 -16.03 -31.92 -1.38
CA GLU A 515 -14.98 -31.19 -0.64
C GLU A 515 -14.23 -32.12 0.33
N ARG A 516 -12.89 -32.07 0.27
CA ARG A 516 -12.00 -32.75 1.22
C ARG A 516 -12.02 -32.01 2.56
N ILE A 517 -12.44 -32.70 3.62
CA ILE A 517 -12.33 -32.25 5.01
C ILE A 517 -10.84 -32.25 5.42
N VAL A 518 -10.31 -31.08 5.81
CA VAL A 518 -8.97 -30.96 6.42
C VAL A 518 -9.04 -31.44 7.88
N ALA A 519 -8.27 -32.48 8.21
CA ALA A 519 -8.14 -32.97 9.59
C ALA A 519 -7.32 -31.95 10.42
N GLU A 520 -7.84 -31.57 11.59
CA GLU A 520 -7.20 -30.61 12.51
C GLU A 520 -7.08 -31.28 13.87
N ASP A 521 -5.89 -31.22 14.47
CA ASP A 521 -5.60 -31.86 15.76
C ASP A 521 -6.17 -31.01 16.90
N ILE A 522 -7.05 -31.61 17.71
CA ILE A 522 -7.71 -30.95 18.85
C ILE A 522 -7.06 -31.45 20.15
N VAL A 523 -6.57 -30.52 20.95
CA VAL A 523 -5.96 -30.80 22.26
C VAL A 523 -7.05 -30.87 23.33
N MET A 524 -6.87 -31.74 24.32
CA MET A 524 -7.81 -31.85 25.44
C MET A 524 -7.72 -30.61 26.34
N PRO A 525 -8.84 -29.91 26.59
CA PRO A 525 -8.81 -28.62 27.30
C PRO A 525 -8.66 -28.74 28.81
N VAL A 526 -8.80 -29.93 29.39
CA VAL A 526 -8.65 -30.15 30.84
C VAL A 526 -8.33 -31.61 31.12
N ASN A 527 -7.56 -31.88 32.19
CA ASN A 527 -7.34 -33.23 32.67
C ASN A 527 -8.65 -33.82 33.18
N GLY A 528 -9.01 -35.02 32.73
CA GLY A 528 -10.30 -35.58 33.10
C GLY A 528 -10.70 -36.84 32.37
N GLU A 529 -11.91 -37.30 32.62
CA GLU A 529 -12.51 -38.44 31.93
C GLU A 529 -13.25 -37.95 30.68
N LEU A 530 -12.81 -38.41 29.50
CA LEU A 530 -13.41 -38.10 28.22
C LEU A 530 -14.64 -38.98 27.97
N MET A 531 -15.76 -38.36 27.63
CA MET A 531 -17.04 -39.03 27.37
C MET A 531 -17.77 -38.44 26.17
N ASP A 532 -18.69 -39.23 25.62
CA ASP A 532 -19.59 -38.79 24.56
C ASP A 532 -20.48 -37.64 25.04
N ILE A 533 -20.72 -36.66 24.17
CA ILE A 533 -21.56 -35.50 24.47
C ILE A 533 -23.00 -35.91 24.80
N THR A 534 -23.49 -37.06 24.31
CA THR A 534 -24.81 -37.61 24.67
C THR A 534 -24.95 -37.96 26.15
N ASN A 535 -23.84 -38.07 26.89
CA ASN A 535 -23.82 -38.38 28.32
C ASN A 535 -23.83 -37.13 29.21
N VAL A 536 -23.85 -35.92 28.63
CA VAL A 536 -23.98 -34.68 29.39
C VAL A 536 -25.40 -34.63 30.01
N PRO A 537 -25.56 -34.37 31.32
CA PRO A 537 -26.87 -34.34 31.99
C PRO A 537 -27.63 -33.03 31.71
N ASP A 538 -27.68 -32.62 30.45
CA ASP A 538 -28.43 -31.48 29.92
C ASP A 538 -28.94 -31.80 28.51
N PRO A 539 -30.26 -31.76 28.25
CA PRO A 539 -30.82 -32.11 26.95
C PRO A 539 -30.29 -31.24 25.80
N VAL A 540 -29.93 -29.97 26.04
CA VAL A 540 -29.42 -29.06 25.01
C VAL A 540 -28.11 -29.57 24.41
N PHE A 541 -27.23 -30.08 25.26
CA PHE A 541 -25.94 -30.64 24.84
C PHE A 541 -26.05 -32.10 24.42
N ALA A 542 -26.84 -32.92 25.14
CA ALA A 542 -26.97 -34.35 24.85
C ALA A 542 -27.67 -34.63 23.51
N GLU A 543 -28.61 -33.76 23.09
CA GLU A 543 -29.28 -33.84 21.79
C GLU A 543 -28.53 -33.07 20.69
N LYS A 544 -27.32 -32.55 20.98
CA LYS A 544 -26.44 -31.82 20.04
C LYS A 544 -27.09 -30.58 19.42
N MET A 545 -28.05 -29.95 20.11
CA MET A 545 -28.83 -28.81 19.58
C MET A 545 -27.97 -27.57 19.29
N THR A 546 -26.80 -27.44 19.94
CA THR A 546 -25.86 -26.32 19.77
C THR A 546 -24.63 -26.67 18.94
N GLY A 547 -24.58 -27.87 18.34
CA GLY A 547 -23.43 -28.39 17.61
C GLY A 547 -22.96 -29.75 18.13
N ASP A 548 -22.23 -30.49 17.31
CA ASP A 548 -21.62 -31.77 17.70
C ASP A 548 -20.27 -31.54 18.41
N GLY A 549 -19.83 -32.50 19.23
CA GLY A 549 -18.65 -32.33 20.08
C GLY A 549 -18.41 -33.50 21.03
N PHE A 550 -17.70 -33.23 22.12
CA PHE A 550 -17.42 -34.20 23.18
C PHE A 550 -17.50 -33.54 24.55
N ALA A 551 -17.52 -34.33 25.62
CA ALA A 551 -17.57 -33.82 26.98
C ALA A 551 -16.44 -34.37 27.83
N VAL A 552 -15.99 -33.58 28.80
CA VAL A 552 -14.94 -33.98 29.75
C VAL A 552 -15.45 -33.80 31.17
N LEU A 553 -15.21 -34.78 32.03
CA LEU A 553 -15.36 -34.65 33.48
C LEU A 553 -14.03 -34.19 34.08
N PRO A 554 -13.87 -32.90 34.44
CA PRO A 554 -12.59 -32.34 34.85
C PRO A 554 -12.15 -32.87 36.22
N HIS A 555 -10.86 -33.18 36.35
CA HIS A 555 -10.19 -33.56 37.60
C HIS A 555 -9.45 -32.38 38.25
N ASP A 556 -9.02 -31.40 37.46
CA ASP A 556 -8.40 -30.17 37.96
C ASP A 556 -9.04 -28.92 37.34
N GLY A 557 -8.85 -27.79 38.01
CA GLY A 557 -9.49 -26.53 37.68
C GLY A 557 -8.82 -25.74 36.56
N LYS A 558 -7.83 -26.28 35.85
CA LYS A 558 -7.06 -25.51 34.87
C LYS A 558 -7.49 -25.86 33.45
N ILE A 559 -8.22 -24.94 32.82
CA ILE A 559 -8.75 -25.10 31.47
C ILE A 559 -7.80 -24.43 30.47
N THR A 560 -7.46 -25.17 29.41
CA THR A 560 -6.59 -24.74 28.32
C THR A 560 -7.35 -24.66 27.00
N SER A 561 -6.81 -23.90 26.04
CA SER A 561 -7.34 -23.82 24.68
C SER A 561 -7.19 -25.18 23.98
N PRO A 562 -8.25 -25.74 23.38
CA PRO A 562 -8.16 -26.99 22.62
C PRO A 562 -7.57 -26.80 21.21
N VAL A 563 -7.47 -25.57 20.70
CA VAL A 563 -7.04 -25.25 19.33
C VAL A 563 -6.15 -24.00 19.28
N TYR A 564 -5.43 -23.83 18.17
CA TYR A 564 -4.81 -22.55 17.81
C TYR A 564 -5.87 -21.66 17.18
N GLY A 565 -5.95 -20.40 17.59
CA GLY A 565 -6.88 -19.48 16.98
C GLY A 565 -7.16 -18.22 17.80
N LYS A 566 -8.23 -17.52 17.42
CA LYS A 566 -8.61 -16.24 18.02
C LYS A 566 -9.81 -16.40 18.93
N VAL A 567 -9.72 -15.92 20.17
CA VAL A 567 -10.86 -15.82 21.08
C VAL A 567 -11.85 -14.81 20.49
N PHE A 568 -13.01 -15.28 20.06
CA PHE A 568 -14.04 -14.40 19.48
C PHE A 568 -15.12 -14.04 20.50
N ASN A 569 -15.25 -14.81 21.59
CA ASN A 569 -16.26 -14.57 22.60
C ASN A 569 -15.82 -15.05 23.99
N VAL A 570 -15.94 -14.20 25.00
CA VAL A 570 -15.82 -14.57 26.42
C VAL A 570 -17.14 -14.25 27.10
N PHE A 571 -17.88 -15.27 27.53
CA PHE A 571 -19.24 -15.08 28.02
C PHE A 571 -19.25 -14.25 29.33
N PRO A 572 -20.21 -13.33 29.54
CA PRO A 572 -20.24 -12.45 30.72
C PRO A 572 -20.26 -13.19 32.06
N SER A 573 -20.90 -14.36 32.10
CA SER A 573 -20.93 -15.26 33.25
C SER A 573 -19.66 -16.11 33.44
N LYS A 574 -18.64 -15.90 32.60
CA LYS A 574 -17.28 -16.48 32.68
C LYS A 574 -17.16 -18.01 32.61
N HIS A 575 -18.26 -18.72 32.40
CA HIS A 575 -18.30 -20.19 32.39
C HIS A 575 -18.00 -20.82 31.02
N ALA A 576 -17.85 -20.01 29.96
CA ALA A 576 -17.58 -20.50 28.61
C ALA A 576 -16.70 -19.51 27.81
N VAL A 577 -15.93 -20.04 26.87
CA VAL A 577 -15.06 -19.28 25.95
C VAL A 577 -15.21 -19.86 24.54
N GLY A 578 -15.46 -18.97 23.56
CA GLY A 578 -15.54 -19.30 22.13
C GLY A 578 -14.25 -18.92 21.40
N ILE A 579 -13.68 -19.87 20.67
CA ILE A 579 -12.41 -19.74 19.95
C ILE A 579 -12.64 -20.10 18.48
N MET A 580 -12.22 -19.22 17.57
CA MET A 580 -12.21 -19.49 16.13
C MET A 580 -10.86 -20.09 15.79
N SER A 581 -10.81 -21.36 15.39
CA SER A 581 -9.56 -22.00 15.03
C SER A 581 -8.99 -21.41 13.74
N ASP A 582 -7.68 -21.51 13.55
CA ASP A 582 -7.03 -21.07 12.30
C ASP A 582 -7.52 -21.89 11.08
N GLY A 583 -7.99 -23.12 11.31
CA GLY A 583 -8.70 -23.94 10.33
C GLY A 583 -10.16 -23.54 10.08
N GLY A 584 -10.64 -22.46 10.70
CA GLY A 584 -11.99 -21.91 10.49
C GLY A 584 -13.11 -22.58 11.31
N LYS A 585 -12.79 -23.39 12.33
CA LYS A 585 -13.80 -24.03 13.19
C LYS A 585 -14.10 -23.19 14.43
N GLU A 586 -15.37 -22.98 14.73
CA GLU A 586 -15.81 -22.34 15.97
C GLU A 586 -15.88 -23.38 17.09
N VAL A 587 -14.97 -23.28 18.05
CA VAL A 587 -14.87 -24.17 19.20
C VAL A 587 -15.35 -23.47 20.46
N LEU A 588 -16.42 -23.99 21.06
CA LEU A 588 -16.97 -23.51 22.32
C LEU A 588 -16.56 -24.43 23.46
N VAL A 589 -15.77 -23.91 24.40
CA VAL A 589 -15.40 -24.61 25.64
C VAL A 589 -16.33 -24.15 26.76
N HIS A 590 -17.21 -25.02 27.23
CA HIS A 590 -18.21 -24.71 28.26
C HIS A 590 -17.95 -25.52 29.53
N ILE A 591 -17.92 -24.86 30.69
CA ILE A 591 -17.56 -25.50 31.96
C ILE A 591 -18.79 -25.77 32.82
N GLY A 592 -19.04 -27.05 33.11
CA GLY A 592 -20.18 -27.52 33.88
C GLY A 592 -21.54 -27.31 33.19
N VAL A 593 -22.60 -27.84 33.78
CA VAL A 593 -23.98 -27.68 33.28
C VAL A 593 -24.72 -26.64 34.12
N ASN A 594 -25.49 -25.75 33.49
CA ASN A 594 -26.27 -24.70 34.16
C ASN A 594 -25.46 -23.72 35.03
N THR A 595 -24.16 -23.59 34.76
CA THR A 595 -23.20 -22.73 35.49
C THR A 595 -23.36 -21.24 35.23
N VAL A 596 -24.14 -20.84 34.22
CA VAL A 596 -24.58 -19.45 33.97
C VAL A 596 -25.17 -18.81 35.26
N LYS A 597 -25.89 -19.60 36.06
CA LYS A 597 -26.54 -19.15 37.32
C LYS A 597 -25.55 -18.73 38.40
N LEU A 598 -24.28 -19.13 38.30
CA LEU A 598 -23.22 -18.77 39.22
C LEU A 598 -22.71 -17.33 39.01
N LYS A 599 -23.17 -16.63 37.96
CA LYS A 599 -22.84 -15.22 37.68
C LYS A 599 -21.33 -14.91 37.75
N GLY A 600 -20.50 -15.84 37.26
CA GLY A 600 -19.05 -15.71 37.25
C GLY A 600 -18.33 -16.06 38.57
N GLN A 601 -19.05 -16.44 39.63
CA GLN A 601 -18.43 -16.93 40.87
C GLN A 601 -17.85 -18.34 40.66
N GLY A 602 -16.58 -18.53 41.01
CA GLY A 602 -15.84 -19.77 40.80
C GLY A 602 -15.09 -19.88 39.46
N PHE A 603 -15.12 -18.83 38.62
CA PHE A 603 -14.45 -18.81 37.31
C PHE A 603 -13.53 -17.58 37.17
N ASN A 604 -12.27 -17.83 36.82
CA ASN A 604 -11.26 -16.82 36.54
C ASN A 604 -10.75 -16.98 35.10
N VAL A 605 -11.30 -16.20 34.16
CA VAL A 605 -10.89 -16.25 32.75
C VAL A 605 -9.58 -15.48 32.57
N LEU A 606 -8.62 -16.11 31.89
CA LEU A 606 -7.25 -15.60 31.71
C LEU A 606 -7.04 -14.90 30.36
N VAL A 607 -8.04 -14.93 29.48
CA VAL A 607 -8.01 -14.41 28.10
C VAL A 607 -9.19 -13.46 27.85
N GLN A 608 -9.05 -12.57 26.87
CA GLN A 608 -10.06 -11.59 26.45
C GLN A 608 -10.46 -11.79 24.99
N GLU A 609 -11.59 -11.22 24.58
CA GLU A 609 -12.00 -11.21 23.18
C GLU A 609 -10.96 -10.48 22.32
N GLY A 610 -10.56 -11.12 21.23
CA GLY A 610 -9.52 -10.62 20.34
C GLY A 610 -8.15 -11.27 20.55
N ASP A 611 -7.92 -11.93 21.69
CA ASP A 611 -6.63 -12.57 21.99
C ASP A 611 -6.38 -13.77 21.06
N LEU A 612 -5.14 -13.90 20.60
CA LEU A 612 -4.65 -15.11 19.93
C LEU A 612 -4.22 -16.11 21.01
N VAL A 613 -4.72 -17.34 20.91
CA VAL A 613 -4.44 -18.42 21.86
C VAL A 613 -3.84 -19.61 21.14
N SER A 614 -2.79 -20.18 21.73
CA SER A 614 -2.18 -21.42 21.26
C SER A 614 -2.86 -22.64 21.90
N ALA A 615 -2.93 -23.77 21.19
CA ALA A 615 -3.44 -25.01 21.78
C ALA A 615 -2.63 -25.39 23.04
N GLY A 616 -3.30 -25.72 24.13
CA GLY A 616 -2.69 -26.00 25.44
C GLY A 616 -2.40 -24.76 26.31
N GLN A 617 -2.58 -23.54 25.79
CA GLN A 617 -2.46 -22.31 26.58
C GLN A 617 -3.58 -22.22 27.62
N PRO A 618 -3.30 -21.87 28.90
CA PRO A 618 -4.34 -21.67 29.90
C PRO A 618 -5.29 -20.53 29.51
N ILE A 619 -6.60 -20.82 29.48
CA ILE A 619 -7.64 -19.84 29.14
C ILE A 619 -8.56 -19.52 30.32
N MET A 620 -8.68 -20.43 31.29
CA MET A 620 -9.54 -20.24 32.46
C MET A 620 -9.07 -21.10 33.65
N GLU A 621 -9.18 -20.55 34.85
CA GLU A 621 -9.06 -21.27 36.11
C GLU A 621 -10.42 -21.37 36.81
N VAL A 622 -10.75 -22.55 37.32
CA VAL A 622 -12.07 -22.91 37.84
C VAL A 622 -11.95 -23.52 39.23
N ASP A 623 -12.69 -22.99 40.19
CA ASP A 623 -12.84 -23.60 41.51
C ASP A 623 -13.85 -24.76 41.43
N LEU A 624 -13.34 -25.95 41.14
CA LEU A 624 -14.19 -27.14 40.97
C LEU A 624 -14.95 -27.53 42.24
N GLU A 625 -14.44 -27.24 43.44
CA GLU A 625 -15.16 -27.54 44.68
C GLU A 625 -16.38 -26.63 44.82
N TYR A 626 -16.21 -25.35 44.52
CA TYR A 626 -17.30 -24.39 44.49
C TYR A 626 -18.34 -24.72 43.42
N VAL A 627 -17.91 -25.05 42.20
CA VAL A 627 -18.84 -25.40 41.10
C VAL A 627 -19.57 -26.70 41.41
N LYS A 628 -18.91 -27.71 41.99
CA LYS A 628 -19.55 -28.98 42.38
C LYS A 628 -20.60 -28.82 43.48
N ALA A 629 -20.41 -27.85 44.39
CA ALA A 629 -21.38 -27.56 45.44
C ALA A 629 -22.59 -26.74 44.96
N ASN A 630 -22.45 -25.96 43.87
CA ASN A 630 -23.43 -24.96 43.46
C ASN A 630 -24.01 -25.16 42.04
N ALA A 631 -23.49 -26.10 41.26
CA ALA A 631 -24.00 -26.45 39.92
C ALA A 631 -24.44 -27.92 39.84
N PRO A 632 -25.45 -28.25 39.01
CA PRO A 632 -25.94 -29.63 38.84
C PRO A 632 -24.89 -30.64 38.36
N SER A 633 -23.90 -30.20 37.59
CA SER A 633 -22.81 -31.05 37.10
C SER A 633 -21.59 -30.21 36.72
N ILE A 634 -20.39 -30.77 36.93
CA ILE A 634 -19.12 -30.20 36.46
C ILE A 634 -18.70 -30.73 35.08
N ILE A 635 -19.48 -31.64 34.49
CA ILE A 635 -19.22 -32.15 33.12
C ILE A 635 -19.22 -30.97 32.15
N SER A 636 -18.15 -30.84 31.40
CA SER A 636 -17.81 -29.66 30.60
C SER A 636 -17.78 -30.01 29.12
N PRO A 637 -18.78 -29.58 28.33
CA PRO A 637 -18.84 -29.87 26.90
C PRO A 637 -17.91 -28.96 26.08
N VAL A 638 -17.33 -29.54 25.02
CA VAL A 638 -16.54 -28.88 23.98
C VAL A 638 -17.25 -29.09 22.66
N ILE A 639 -17.69 -28.01 22.02
CA ILE A 639 -18.69 -28.05 20.95
C ILE A 639 -18.17 -27.31 19.73
N PHE A 640 -18.41 -27.87 18.55
CA PHE A 640 -18.12 -27.20 17.28
C PHE A 640 -19.43 -26.60 16.72
N THR A 641 -19.53 -25.27 16.71
CA THR A 641 -20.80 -24.57 16.41
C THR A 641 -21.03 -24.32 14.93
N ASN A 642 -20.02 -24.52 14.07
CA ASN A 642 -20.08 -24.25 12.63
C ASN A 642 -19.73 -25.46 11.74
N LEU A 643 -19.97 -26.69 12.21
CA LEU A 643 -19.77 -27.88 11.38
C LEU A 643 -20.82 -27.97 10.24
N PRO A 644 -20.45 -28.43 9.04
CA PRO A 644 -21.39 -28.65 7.94
C PRO A 644 -22.53 -29.61 8.30
N GLU A 645 -23.73 -29.36 7.79
CA GLU A 645 -24.94 -30.15 8.10
C GLU A 645 -24.75 -31.64 7.74
N GLY A 646 -24.88 -32.52 8.75
CA GLY A 646 -24.64 -33.97 8.61
C GLY A 646 -23.25 -34.44 9.07
N SER A 647 -22.35 -33.55 9.48
CA SER A 647 -21.06 -33.90 10.07
C SER A 647 -21.23 -34.45 11.50
N THR A 648 -20.53 -35.55 11.83
CA THR A 648 -20.59 -36.16 13.18
C THR A 648 -19.20 -36.29 13.82
N VAL A 649 -19.07 -35.93 15.09
CA VAL A 649 -17.86 -36.16 15.90
C VAL A 649 -17.92 -37.56 16.49
N THR A 650 -16.92 -38.40 16.21
CA THR A 650 -16.83 -39.78 16.74
C THR A 650 -15.60 -39.95 17.62
N LEU A 651 -15.78 -40.33 18.88
CA LEU A 651 -14.68 -40.59 19.81
C LEU A 651 -14.05 -41.95 19.51
N LYS A 652 -12.76 -41.96 19.15
CA LYS A 652 -11.99 -43.20 18.90
C LYS A 652 -11.52 -43.89 20.19
N LYS A 653 -11.48 -43.17 21.32
CA LYS A 653 -11.10 -43.65 22.66
C LYS A 653 -11.92 -42.92 23.74
N SER A 654 -12.23 -43.60 24.84
CA SER A 654 -12.90 -43.07 26.04
C SER A 654 -12.13 -43.50 27.30
N GLY A 655 -12.07 -42.64 28.33
CA GLY A 655 -11.39 -42.91 29.59
C GLY A 655 -10.61 -41.72 30.17
N THR A 656 -9.89 -41.93 31.28
CA THR A 656 -9.09 -40.89 31.95
C THR A 656 -7.82 -40.55 31.17
N LEU A 657 -7.65 -39.29 30.81
CA LEU A 657 -6.48 -38.77 30.10
C LEU A 657 -5.79 -37.71 30.97
N TRP A 658 -4.45 -37.74 31.01
CA TRP A 658 -3.62 -36.80 31.77
C TRP A 658 -2.69 -36.03 30.84
N LEU A 659 -2.68 -34.70 30.94
CA LEU A 659 -1.71 -33.77 30.37
C LEU A 659 -0.37 -34.00 31.07
N THR A 660 0.49 -34.84 30.51
CA THR A 660 1.83 -35.10 31.06
C THR A 660 2.75 -33.87 30.88
N LYS A 661 3.48 -33.53 31.95
CA LYS A 661 4.42 -32.40 32.09
C LYS A 661 5.45 -32.28 30.97
N GLY A 662 5.71 -31.02 30.57
CA GLY A 662 6.93 -30.58 29.88
C GLY A 662 6.61 -29.90 28.55
N TRP A 663 6.62 -28.56 28.53
CA TRP A 663 6.57 -27.81 27.28
C TRP A 663 7.93 -28.04 26.60
N ALA A 664 7.99 -28.94 25.62
CA ALA A 664 9.01 -28.82 24.58
C ALA A 664 8.81 -27.44 23.95
N LYS A 665 9.88 -26.65 23.80
CA LYS A 665 9.85 -25.44 22.97
C LYS A 665 9.22 -25.86 21.63
N LEU A 666 8.04 -25.35 21.32
CA LEU A 666 7.38 -25.62 20.04
C LEU A 666 8.32 -25.11 18.96
N MET A 667 8.78 -26.02 18.10
CA MET A 667 9.54 -25.68 16.92
C MET A 667 8.66 -24.82 16.02
N LEU A 668 9.15 -23.62 15.67
CA LEU A 668 8.46 -22.72 14.74
C LEU A 668 9.13 -22.84 13.37
N ASN A 669 8.33 -22.92 12.31
CA ASN A 669 8.79 -22.89 10.93
C ASN A 669 8.36 -21.58 10.27
N VAL A 670 9.34 -20.75 9.93
CA VAL A 670 9.14 -19.47 9.25
C VAL A 670 9.54 -19.64 7.79
N SER A 671 8.62 -19.33 6.88
CA SER A 671 8.89 -19.41 5.43
C SER A 671 9.33 -18.06 4.91
N GLY A 672 10.31 -18.07 4.00
CA GLY A 672 10.78 -16.89 3.28
C GLY A 672 11.23 -17.25 1.87
N ILE A 673 11.98 -16.36 1.25
CA ILE A 673 12.53 -16.53 -0.09
C ILE A 673 13.96 -17.04 0.02
N ALA A 674 14.22 -18.23 -0.51
CA ALA A 674 15.58 -18.77 -0.66
C ALA A 674 16.44 -17.81 -1.50
N ALA A 675 17.43 -17.17 -0.86
CA ALA A 675 18.32 -16.19 -1.50
C ALA A 675 19.67 -16.82 -1.88
N SER A 676 20.22 -17.66 -1.01
CA SER A 676 21.52 -18.31 -1.19
C SER A 676 21.47 -19.74 -0.67
N ALA A 677 21.87 -20.68 -1.52
CA ALA A 677 21.72 -22.12 -1.31
C ALA A 677 22.66 -22.65 -0.22
N GLY A 678 22.14 -23.56 0.59
CA GLY A 678 22.88 -24.29 1.62
C GLY A 678 22.12 -24.35 2.94
N ILE A 679 22.66 -25.09 3.90
CA ILE A 679 22.05 -25.29 5.21
C ILE A 679 23.00 -24.76 6.27
N ALA A 680 22.50 -23.88 7.12
CA ALA A 680 23.23 -23.34 8.26
C ALA A 680 22.54 -23.72 9.56
N ILE A 681 23.32 -24.15 10.55
CA ILE A 681 22.85 -24.58 11.87
C ILE A 681 23.73 -23.90 12.91
N ALA A 682 23.22 -22.82 13.53
CA ALA A 682 23.92 -22.13 14.60
C ALA A 682 22.95 -21.37 15.52
N LYS A 683 23.48 -20.71 16.56
CA LYS A 683 22.67 -19.88 17.46
C LYS A 683 22.25 -18.58 16.76
N ALA A 684 21.06 -18.07 17.09
CA ALA A 684 20.56 -16.77 16.66
C ALA A 684 21.44 -15.65 17.22
N PHE A 685 21.89 -14.80 16.33
CA PHE A 685 22.42 -13.48 16.65
C PHE A 685 21.48 -12.45 16.02
N ILE A 686 20.66 -11.81 16.85
CA ILE A 686 19.76 -10.75 16.44
C ILE A 686 20.57 -9.47 16.30
N LEU A 687 20.65 -8.97 15.07
CA LEU A 687 21.20 -7.67 14.77
C LEU A 687 20.12 -6.61 15.06
N GLU A 688 20.04 -6.20 16.32
CA GLU A 688 19.13 -5.12 16.73
C GLU A 688 19.66 -3.77 16.24
N HIS A 689 18.81 -3.00 15.55
CA HIS A 689 19.10 -1.60 15.32
C HIS A 689 18.76 -0.81 16.59
N PRO A 690 19.74 -0.07 17.16
CA PRO A 690 19.49 0.70 18.38
C PRO A 690 18.37 1.72 18.20
N ASN A 691 17.63 1.99 19.27
CA ASN A 691 16.70 3.10 19.28
C ASN A 691 17.48 4.42 19.39
N TYR A 692 17.59 5.14 18.27
CA TYR A 692 18.25 6.45 18.17
C TYR A 692 17.36 7.62 18.63
N SER A 693 16.31 7.37 19.43
CA SER A 693 15.45 8.45 19.93
C SER A 693 16.26 9.42 20.80
N VAL A 694 16.44 10.65 20.31
CA VAL A 694 17.17 11.70 21.02
C VAL A 694 16.20 12.67 21.68
N GLU A 695 16.33 12.86 22.99
CA GLU A 695 15.60 13.92 23.72
C GLU A 695 16.39 15.23 23.70
N LYS A 696 15.68 16.34 23.47
CA LYS A 696 16.25 17.70 23.56
C LYS A 696 16.46 18.07 25.03
N ARG A 697 17.71 18.36 25.40
CA ARG A 697 18.09 18.82 26.73
C ARG A 697 18.87 20.12 26.64
N GLU A 698 18.57 21.03 27.57
CA GLU A 698 19.29 22.30 27.70
C GLU A 698 20.61 22.06 28.45
N ILE A 699 21.70 22.61 27.93
CA ILE A 699 23.05 22.44 28.49
C ILE A 699 23.57 23.75 29.12
N ASN A 700 24.32 23.60 30.21
CA ASN A 700 24.94 24.72 30.91
C ASN A 700 26.41 24.94 30.52
N ASP A 701 27.08 23.90 30.01
CA ASP A 701 28.49 23.90 29.64
C ASP A 701 28.65 23.53 28.17
N VAL A 702 28.78 24.56 27.33
CA VAL A 702 28.90 24.43 25.87
C VAL A 702 30.23 23.79 25.47
N ASP A 703 31.32 24.14 26.16
CA ASP A 703 32.66 23.65 25.83
C ASP A 703 32.79 22.15 26.13
N ALA A 704 32.20 21.69 27.24
CA ALA A 704 32.15 20.27 27.57
C ALA A 704 31.38 19.45 26.51
N GLU A 705 30.29 20.02 25.97
CA GLU A 705 29.44 19.30 25.02
C GLU A 705 30.01 19.30 23.59
N ILE A 706 30.72 20.37 23.20
CA ILE A 706 31.54 20.38 21.98
C ILE A 706 32.69 19.38 22.10
N ALA A 707 33.36 19.29 23.25
CA ALA A 707 34.41 18.30 23.48
C ALA A 707 33.88 16.85 23.43
N LYS A 708 32.64 16.62 23.89
CA LYS A 708 31.95 15.35 23.77
C LYS A 708 31.69 14.97 22.31
N LEU A 709 31.23 15.92 21.50
CA LEU A 709 31.06 15.75 20.05
C LEU A 709 32.38 15.41 19.35
N ASP A 710 33.44 16.18 19.63
CA ASP A 710 34.76 15.96 19.02
C ASP A 710 35.34 14.58 19.39
N SER A 711 35.10 14.11 20.63
CA SER A 711 35.50 12.76 21.03
C SER A 711 34.73 11.66 20.28
N ALA A 712 33.43 11.82 20.07
CA ALA A 712 32.60 10.87 19.33
C ALA A 712 32.95 10.82 17.84
N LEU A 713 33.22 11.98 17.23
CA LEU A 713 33.71 12.08 15.84
C LEU A 713 35.06 11.38 15.69
N GLY A 714 36.01 11.64 16.61
CA GLY A 714 37.34 11.01 16.58
C GLY A 714 37.30 9.49 16.71
N LYS A 715 36.42 8.95 17.58
CA LYS A 715 36.20 7.49 17.69
C LYS A 715 35.61 6.90 16.40
N SER A 716 34.57 7.54 15.86
CA SER A 716 33.90 7.10 14.63
C SER A 716 34.85 7.09 13.43
N GLN A 717 35.76 8.08 13.37
CA GLN A 717 36.76 8.19 12.31
C GLN A 717 37.79 7.05 12.39
N ALA A 718 38.32 6.76 13.58
CA ALA A 718 39.27 5.66 13.78
C ALA A 718 38.67 4.29 13.43
N GLU A 719 37.39 4.06 13.76
CA GLU A 719 36.67 2.85 13.37
C GLU A 719 36.52 2.71 11.86
N LEU A 720 36.09 3.78 11.17
CA LEU A 720 35.92 3.75 9.72
C LEU A 720 37.25 3.59 8.96
N GLU A 721 38.34 4.15 9.47
CA GLU A 721 39.68 3.90 8.93
C GLU A 721 40.08 2.41 9.06
N ALA A 722 39.81 1.79 10.22
CA ALA A 722 40.07 0.37 10.41
C ALA A 722 39.21 -0.52 9.50
N ILE A 723 37.92 -0.20 9.35
CA ILE A 723 36.99 -0.93 8.45
C ILE A 723 37.43 -0.79 6.99
N LYS A 724 37.83 0.41 6.57
CA LYS A 724 38.34 0.68 5.22
C LYS A 724 39.59 -0.15 4.91
N GLU A 725 40.57 -0.15 5.81
CA GLU A 725 41.83 -0.90 5.63
C GLU A 725 41.57 -2.41 5.55
N ARG A 726 40.70 -2.94 6.42
CA ARG A 726 40.32 -4.36 6.39
C ARG A 726 39.59 -4.72 5.10
N THR A 727 38.64 -3.90 4.67
CA THR A 727 37.88 -4.11 3.43
C THR A 727 38.79 -4.06 2.21
N LEU A 728 39.78 -3.16 2.21
CA LEU A 728 40.79 -3.06 1.15
C LEU A 728 41.59 -4.36 1.02
N GLN A 729 41.96 -4.98 2.15
CA GLN A 729 42.72 -6.23 2.20
C GLN A 729 41.88 -7.46 1.84
N GLU A 730 40.63 -7.55 2.32
CA GLU A 730 39.78 -8.74 2.17
C GLU A 730 38.93 -8.73 0.88
N LEU A 731 38.46 -7.56 0.45
CA LEU A 731 37.42 -7.40 -0.59
C LEU A 731 37.82 -6.46 -1.75
N GLY A 732 38.99 -5.81 -1.66
CA GLY A 732 39.58 -4.99 -2.71
C GLY A 732 39.18 -3.51 -2.73
N GLU A 733 39.92 -2.73 -3.53
CA GLU A 733 39.90 -1.25 -3.54
C GLU A 733 38.52 -0.65 -3.81
N LYS A 734 37.77 -1.22 -4.75
CA LYS A 734 36.45 -0.71 -5.14
C LYS A 734 35.40 -0.82 -4.03
N LYS A 735 35.50 -1.82 -3.15
CA LYS A 735 34.59 -1.96 -2.00
C LYS A 735 35.02 -1.08 -0.83
N ALA A 736 36.33 -0.84 -0.68
CA ALA A 736 36.85 0.09 0.33
C ALA A 736 36.51 1.56 0.04
N GLU A 737 36.21 1.90 -1.22
CA GLU A 737 35.86 3.27 -1.66
C GLU A 737 34.58 3.80 -0.99
N ILE A 738 33.65 2.92 -0.62
CA ILE A 738 32.43 3.26 0.15
C ILE A 738 32.81 3.90 1.49
N PHE A 739 33.74 3.30 2.22
CA PHE A 739 34.18 3.86 3.51
C PHE A 739 34.99 5.15 3.34
N ALA A 740 35.55 5.40 2.16
CA ALA A 740 36.17 6.69 1.86
C ALA A 740 35.13 7.81 1.74
N SER A 741 33.92 7.54 1.22
CA SER A 741 32.82 8.53 1.21
C SER A 741 32.35 8.84 2.63
N HIS A 742 32.22 7.82 3.49
CA HIS A 742 31.81 7.96 4.90
C HIS A 742 32.80 8.81 5.70
N LEU A 743 34.11 8.60 5.51
CA LEU A 743 35.15 9.42 6.12
C LEU A 743 35.12 10.88 5.62
N LEU A 744 34.71 11.11 4.37
CA LEU A 744 34.60 12.44 3.80
C LEU A 744 33.44 13.22 4.44
N ILE A 745 32.31 12.55 4.69
CA ILE A 745 31.15 13.12 5.40
C ILE A 745 31.49 13.47 6.85
N LEU A 746 32.20 12.59 7.57
CA LEU A 746 32.61 12.86 8.96
C LEU A 746 33.55 14.05 9.11
N ASN A 747 34.35 14.31 8.08
CA ASN A 747 35.31 15.42 8.06
C ASN A 747 34.76 16.68 7.38
N ASP A 748 33.50 16.67 6.94
CA ASP A 748 32.90 17.77 6.19
C ASP A 748 32.58 18.96 7.12
N PRO A 749 33.27 20.11 6.99
CA PRO A 749 32.99 21.28 7.81
C PRO A 749 31.56 21.81 7.62
N GLU A 750 30.96 21.59 6.44
CA GLU A 750 29.57 22.03 6.17
C GLU A 750 28.55 21.26 7.01
N LEU A 751 28.89 20.07 7.52
CA LEU A 751 28.05 19.33 8.47
C LEU A 751 28.44 19.63 9.92
N ILE A 752 29.73 19.63 10.23
CA ILE A 752 30.21 19.72 11.62
C ILE A 752 30.10 21.12 12.20
N ASP A 753 30.40 22.17 11.43
CA ASP A 753 30.35 23.55 11.93
C ASP A 753 28.91 23.98 12.30
N PRO A 754 27.86 23.66 11.51
CA PRO A 754 26.49 23.91 11.93
C PRO A 754 26.08 23.15 13.20
N VAL A 755 26.56 21.91 13.41
CA VAL A 755 26.29 21.17 14.66
C VAL A 755 26.92 21.90 15.84
N LYS A 756 28.18 22.34 15.73
CA LYS A 756 28.87 23.10 16.80
C LYS A 756 28.21 24.45 17.06
N ALA A 757 27.82 25.17 16.01
CA ALA A 757 27.09 26.43 16.11
C ALA A 757 25.76 26.22 16.85
N LYS A 758 25.04 25.14 16.53
CA LYS A 758 23.76 24.83 17.19
C LYS A 758 23.92 24.49 18.68
N ILE A 759 24.96 23.76 19.06
CA ILE A 759 25.28 23.52 20.47
C ILE A 759 25.57 24.84 21.20
N ALA A 760 26.30 25.76 20.56
CA ALA A 760 26.70 27.03 21.16
C ALA A 760 25.56 28.06 21.26
N ASP A 761 24.80 28.22 20.18
CA ASP A 761 23.76 29.24 20.04
C ASP A 761 22.46 28.84 20.75
N ASP A 762 22.02 27.59 20.55
CA ASP A 762 20.74 27.09 21.10
C ASP A 762 20.91 26.41 22.47
N LYS A 763 22.15 26.24 22.95
CA LYS A 763 22.48 25.57 24.23
C LYS A 763 21.81 24.21 24.39
N VAL A 764 21.93 23.38 23.35
CA VAL A 764 21.37 22.02 23.31
C VAL A 764 22.46 20.95 23.39
N ASN A 765 22.09 19.75 23.84
CA ASN A 765 22.98 18.60 23.88
C ASN A 765 23.46 18.14 22.49
N ALA A 766 24.66 17.55 22.42
CA ALA A 766 25.33 17.20 21.16
C ALA A 766 24.54 16.20 20.31
N GLU A 767 23.85 15.25 20.96
CA GLU A 767 23.05 14.25 20.23
C GLU A 767 21.90 14.90 19.46
N PHE A 768 21.25 15.88 20.08
CA PHE A 768 20.09 16.56 19.50
C PHE A 768 20.55 17.48 18.36
N ALA A 769 21.62 18.24 18.59
CA ALA A 769 22.20 19.11 17.59
C ALA A 769 22.66 18.34 16.34
N LEU A 770 23.32 17.19 16.53
CA LEU A 770 23.76 16.33 15.44
C LEU A 770 22.57 15.73 14.68
N ASN A 771 21.63 15.11 15.39
CA ASN A 771 20.50 14.43 14.76
C ASN A 771 19.62 15.40 13.96
N GLU A 772 19.33 16.58 14.50
CA GLU A 772 18.50 17.57 13.81
C GLU A 772 19.21 18.16 12.58
N THR A 773 20.50 18.50 12.72
CA THR A 773 21.29 19.06 11.60
C THR A 773 21.44 18.02 10.49
N ALA A 774 21.84 16.79 10.83
CA ALA A 774 21.96 15.71 9.86
C ALA A 774 20.62 15.40 9.18
N THR A 775 19.50 15.38 9.93
CA THR A 775 18.17 15.15 9.35
C THR A 775 17.81 16.21 8.30
N GLN A 776 18.15 17.48 8.53
CA GLN A 776 17.93 18.53 7.53
C GLN A 776 18.71 18.30 6.24
N PHE A 777 19.99 17.90 6.34
CA PHE A 777 20.78 17.56 5.16
C PHE A 777 20.28 16.28 4.48
N ILE A 778 19.83 15.27 5.24
CA ILE A 778 19.29 14.00 4.72
C ILE A 778 18.03 14.30 3.91
N GLU A 779 17.07 15.01 4.49
CA GLU A 779 15.83 15.42 3.81
C GLU A 779 16.12 16.28 2.57
N MET A 780 17.12 17.15 2.65
CA MET A 780 17.55 17.95 1.51
C MET A 780 18.05 17.04 0.37
N PHE A 781 18.89 16.06 0.66
CA PHE A 781 19.43 15.13 -0.35
C PHE A 781 18.38 14.18 -0.90
N GLU A 782 17.42 13.71 -0.09
CA GLU A 782 16.33 12.84 -0.55
C GLU A 782 15.34 13.54 -1.48
N ASN A 783 15.06 14.81 -1.19
CA ASN A 783 14.18 15.64 -2.00
C ASN A 783 14.85 16.12 -3.31
N MET A 784 16.14 15.83 -3.52
CA MET A 784 16.83 16.08 -4.77
C MET A 784 16.63 14.90 -5.74
N LYS A 785 16.47 15.22 -7.04
CA LYS A 785 16.15 14.24 -8.09
C LYS A 785 17.35 13.37 -8.54
N SER A 786 18.50 13.48 -7.87
CA SER A 786 19.73 12.79 -8.27
C SER A 786 19.92 11.53 -7.45
N ALA A 787 19.98 10.37 -8.11
CA ALA A 787 20.22 9.08 -7.47
C ALA A 787 21.53 9.08 -6.65
N TYR A 788 22.59 9.75 -7.14
CA TYR A 788 23.85 9.91 -6.42
C TYR A 788 23.69 10.68 -5.09
N LEU A 789 22.83 11.72 -5.07
CA LEU A 789 22.57 12.47 -3.84
C LEU A 789 21.65 11.71 -2.89
N GLN A 790 20.72 10.92 -3.41
CA GLN A 790 19.89 10.03 -2.61
C GLN A 790 20.71 8.90 -1.96
N GLU A 791 21.69 8.33 -2.67
CA GLU A 791 22.67 7.40 -2.10
C GLU A 791 23.52 8.09 -1.02
N ARG A 792 23.96 9.34 -1.24
CA ARG A 792 24.62 10.13 -0.17
C ARG A 792 23.74 10.35 1.05
N ALA A 793 22.42 10.44 0.90
CA ALA A 793 21.51 10.55 2.04
C ALA A 793 21.53 9.28 2.90
N ALA A 794 21.61 8.11 2.27
CA ALA A 794 21.77 6.83 2.97
C ALA A 794 23.14 6.74 3.68
N ASP A 795 24.23 7.12 2.99
CA ASP A 795 25.57 7.19 3.58
C ASP A 795 25.62 8.15 4.78
N MET A 796 24.99 9.32 4.66
CA MET A 796 24.97 10.31 5.73
C MET A 796 24.12 9.86 6.92
N ARG A 797 23.04 9.09 6.71
CA ARG A 797 22.32 8.41 7.79
C ARG A 797 23.19 7.42 8.54
N ASP A 798 23.94 6.59 7.80
CA ASP A 798 24.81 5.57 8.39
C ASP A 798 25.90 6.23 9.26
N VAL A 799 26.57 7.24 8.71
CA VAL A 799 27.57 8.04 9.45
C VAL A 799 26.96 8.73 10.68
N THR A 800 25.78 9.33 10.55
CA THR A 800 25.11 10.02 11.68
C THR A 800 24.77 9.04 12.80
N LYS A 801 24.22 7.86 12.47
CA LYS A 801 23.91 6.81 13.44
C LYS A 801 25.17 6.33 14.16
N ARG A 802 26.29 6.17 13.43
CA ARG A 802 27.58 5.79 14.02
C ARG A 802 28.05 6.80 15.06
N VAL A 803 28.02 8.10 14.76
CA VAL A 803 28.40 9.13 15.74
C VAL A 803 27.43 9.18 16.92
N LEU A 804 26.12 9.00 16.67
CA LEU A 804 25.11 8.93 17.73
C LEU A 804 25.33 7.75 18.69
N ASN A 805 25.78 6.58 18.22
CA ASN A 805 26.12 5.45 19.09
C ASN A 805 27.15 5.88 20.16
N HIS A 806 28.20 6.57 19.73
CA HIS A 806 29.26 7.07 20.62
C HIS A 806 28.78 8.15 21.58
N LEU A 807 27.88 9.03 21.13
CA LEU A 807 27.34 10.10 21.99
C LEU A 807 26.34 9.59 23.04
N LEU A 808 25.50 8.64 22.66
CA LEU A 808 24.49 8.02 23.52
C LEU A 808 25.08 6.91 24.41
N GLY A 809 26.32 6.48 24.15
CA GLY A 809 26.96 5.37 24.86
C GLY A 809 26.33 4.02 24.55
N ILE A 810 25.78 3.88 23.34
CA ILE A 810 25.18 2.62 22.86
C ILE A 810 26.32 1.73 22.39
N GLU A 811 26.55 0.62 23.10
CA GLU A 811 27.41 -0.45 22.62
C GLU A 811 26.68 -1.21 21.50
N PHE A 812 27.00 -0.86 20.25
CA PHE A 812 26.55 -1.57 19.07
C PHE A 812 27.62 -2.60 18.68
N MET A 813 27.28 -3.88 18.74
CA MET A 813 28.18 -4.94 18.32
C MET A 813 28.18 -5.04 16.80
N SER A 814 29.31 -4.72 16.16
CA SER A 814 29.43 -4.85 14.70
C SER A 814 29.38 -6.34 14.32
N PRO A 815 28.80 -6.70 13.15
CA PRO A 815 28.90 -8.06 12.60
C PRO A 815 30.35 -8.57 12.47
N ALA A 816 31.34 -7.68 12.43
CA ALA A 816 32.76 -8.02 12.39
C ALA A 816 33.34 -8.50 13.75
N GLU A 817 32.68 -8.17 14.86
CA GLU A 817 33.08 -8.50 16.24
C GLU A 817 32.52 -9.84 16.71
N ILE A 818 31.66 -10.47 15.88
CA ILE A 818 31.14 -11.81 16.11
C ILE A 818 32.31 -12.80 16.18
N SER A 819 32.43 -13.48 17.32
CA SER A 819 33.54 -14.39 17.67
C SER A 819 33.09 -15.82 17.97
N GLU A 820 31.81 -16.13 17.80
CA GLU A 820 31.24 -17.47 17.92
C GLU A 820 30.36 -17.80 16.70
N GLU A 821 30.14 -19.09 16.44
CA GLU A 821 29.34 -19.51 15.29
C GLU A 821 27.86 -19.15 15.46
N VAL A 822 27.34 -18.29 14.57
CA VAL A 822 25.97 -17.75 14.66
C VAL A 822 25.26 -17.67 13.31
N ILE A 823 23.93 -17.58 13.37
CA ILE A 823 23.05 -17.16 12.29
C ILE A 823 22.55 -15.76 12.59
N VAL A 824 22.77 -14.83 11.66
CA VAL A 824 22.36 -13.43 11.83
C VAL A 824 20.88 -13.28 11.47
N LEU A 825 20.08 -12.72 12.37
CA LEU A 825 18.68 -12.38 12.15
C LEU A 825 18.54 -10.85 12.18
N ALA A 826 17.96 -10.24 11.15
CA ALA A 826 17.84 -8.79 11.05
C ALA A 826 16.52 -8.35 10.40
N GLU A 827 16.16 -7.07 10.55
CA GLU A 827 15.02 -6.49 9.82
C GLU A 827 15.36 -6.42 8.33
N ASP A 828 16.52 -5.85 8.04
CA ASP A 828 17.21 -5.85 6.75
C ASP A 828 18.73 -5.84 7.01
N LEU A 829 19.52 -6.22 6.01
CA LEU A 829 20.98 -6.09 6.06
C LEU A 829 21.44 -5.08 5.03
N THR A 830 22.11 -4.03 5.49
CA THR A 830 22.70 -3.05 4.58
C THR A 830 23.89 -3.66 3.83
N PRO A 831 24.33 -3.06 2.71
CA PRO A 831 25.55 -3.48 2.03
C PRO A 831 26.79 -3.45 2.94
N SER A 832 26.87 -2.47 3.85
CA SER A 832 27.93 -2.34 4.86
C SER A 832 27.92 -3.52 5.85
N ASP A 833 26.75 -3.88 6.36
CA ASP A 833 26.60 -5.00 7.31
C ASP A 833 26.98 -6.32 6.66
N THR A 834 26.50 -6.55 5.43
CA THR A 834 26.74 -7.79 4.69
C THR A 834 28.22 -7.95 4.33
N ALA A 835 28.92 -6.84 4.03
CA ALA A 835 30.35 -6.85 3.74
C ALA A 835 31.22 -7.11 4.99
N GLN A 836 30.74 -6.72 6.17
CA GLN A 836 31.43 -6.91 7.46
C GLN A 836 31.17 -8.28 8.10
N LEU A 837 30.30 -9.12 7.52
CA LEU A 837 30.01 -10.46 8.03
C LEU A 837 31.30 -11.30 8.06
N ASN A 838 31.70 -11.70 9.27
CA ASN A 838 32.86 -12.55 9.44
C ASN A 838 32.52 -13.98 8.98
N ARG A 839 33.01 -14.37 7.80
CA ARG A 839 32.75 -15.68 7.16
C ARG A 839 33.16 -16.89 8.00
N GLN A 840 34.07 -16.71 8.97
CA GLN A 840 34.47 -17.79 9.86
C GLN A 840 33.34 -18.17 10.84
N TYR A 841 32.61 -17.16 11.32
CA TYR A 841 31.67 -17.27 12.44
C TYR A 841 30.21 -17.15 12.00
N VAL A 842 29.91 -16.30 11.03
CA VAL A 842 28.55 -16.19 10.47
C VAL A 842 28.31 -17.36 9.51
N LYS A 843 27.46 -18.31 9.93
CA LYS A 843 27.14 -19.51 9.14
C LYS A 843 25.96 -19.32 8.19
N GLY A 844 25.10 -18.35 8.45
CA GLY A 844 23.91 -18.06 7.67
C GLY A 844 23.23 -16.78 8.13
N PHE A 845 22.25 -16.29 7.38
CA PHE A 845 21.41 -15.19 7.86
C PHE A 845 19.96 -15.26 7.36
N ALA A 846 19.05 -14.62 8.09
CA ALA A 846 17.68 -14.41 7.65
C ALA A 846 17.18 -12.99 7.94
N THR A 847 16.38 -12.43 7.02
CA THR A 847 15.85 -11.06 7.14
C THR A 847 14.33 -11.00 7.02
N ASN A 848 13.69 -10.07 7.73
CA ASN A 848 12.25 -9.80 7.61
C ASN A 848 11.90 -9.24 6.23
N ILE A 849 12.72 -8.30 5.75
CA ILE A 849 12.55 -7.61 4.47
C ILE A 849 13.63 -8.09 3.49
N GLY A 850 13.32 -8.08 2.20
CA GLY A 850 14.25 -8.39 1.13
C GLY A 850 13.67 -9.36 0.11
N GLY A 851 14.03 -9.17 -1.16
CA GLY A 851 13.65 -10.06 -2.26
C GLY A 851 14.85 -10.86 -2.78
N ARG A 852 14.62 -11.85 -3.65
CA ARG A 852 15.68 -12.69 -4.26
C ARG A 852 16.75 -11.88 -5.01
N THR A 853 16.39 -10.67 -5.44
CA THR A 853 17.26 -9.72 -6.17
C THR A 853 17.82 -8.59 -5.30
N SER A 854 17.58 -8.58 -3.98
CA SER A 854 18.10 -7.53 -3.09
C SER A 854 19.64 -7.56 -3.05
N HIS A 855 20.25 -6.42 -2.69
CA HIS A 855 21.70 -6.31 -2.53
C HIS A 855 22.25 -7.32 -1.49
N SER A 856 21.51 -7.55 -0.41
CA SER A 856 21.81 -8.57 0.59
C SER A 856 21.75 -9.99 0.01
N ALA A 857 20.74 -10.32 -0.81
CA ALA A 857 20.60 -11.62 -1.48
C ALA A 857 21.66 -11.88 -2.56
N ILE A 858 22.13 -10.84 -3.26
CA ILE A 858 23.23 -10.93 -4.22
C ILE A 858 24.55 -11.19 -3.49
N MET A 859 24.83 -10.42 -2.44
CA MET A 859 26.05 -10.58 -1.63
C MET A 859 26.10 -11.94 -0.93
N ALA A 860 24.98 -12.46 -0.43
CA ALA A 860 24.90 -13.79 0.16
C ALA A 860 25.41 -14.89 -0.78
N ARG A 861 25.00 -14.84 -2.05
CA ARG A 861 25.40 -15.79 -3.09
C ARG A 861 26.88 -15.66 -3.43
N SER A 862 27.37 -14.43 -3.59
CA SER A 862 28.80 -14.18 -3.83
C SER A 862 29.67 -14.64 -2.66
N LEU A 863 29.17 -14.55 -1.43
CA LEU A 863 29.86 -15.01 -0.22
C LEU A 863 29.61 -16.48 0.08
N GLU A 864 28.74 -17.16 -0.68
CA GLU A 864 28.29 -18.54 -0.46
C GLU A 864 27.78 -18.81 0.96
N ILE A 865 27.14 -17.81 1.58
CA ILE A 865 26.53 -17.94 2.90
C ILE A 865 25.05 -18.28 2.70
N PRO A 866 24.53 -19.39 3.30
CA PRO A 866 23.11 -19.73 3.28
C PRO A 866 22.23 -18.58 3.76
N ALA A 867 21.21 -18.21 2.98
CA ALA A 867 20.37 -17.06 3.29
C ALA A 867 18.91 -17.23 2.87
N VAL A 868 17.99 -16.79 3.74
CA VAL A 868 16.55 -16.70 3.49
C VAL A 868 16.08 -15.28 3.79
N VAL A 869 15.54 -14.58 2.80
CA VAL A 869 15.10 -13.18 2.91
C VAL A 869 13.59 -13.07 2.82
N GLY A 870 13.01 -11.97 3.30
CA GLY A 870 11.56 -11.74 3.16
C GLY A 870 10.70 -12.63 4.06
N THR A 871 11.22 -12.99 5.24
CA THR A 871 10.51 -13.82 6.23
C THR A 871 9.36 -13.10 6.93
N LYS A 872 9.25 -11.76 6.76
CA LYS A 872 8.26 -10.85 7.35
C LYS A 872 8.37 -10.65 8.85
N ASP A 873 8.49 -11.72 9.64
CA ASP A 873 8.39 -11.65 11.10
C ASP A 873 9.37 -12.54 11.89
N ILE A 874 10.50 -12.96 11.31
CA ILE A 874 11.52 -13.78 12.01
C ILE A 874 12.02 -13.12 13.30
N LEU A 875 12.16 -11.79 13.33
CA LEU A 875 12.58 -11.05 14.54
C LEU A 875 11.55 -11.11 15.68
N ALA A 876 10.27 -11.30 15.38
CA ALA A 876 9.23 -11.46 16.39
C ALA A 876 9.19 -12.88 16.96
N GLN A 877 9.67 -13.87 16.20
CA GLN A 877 9.57 -15.30 16.53
C GLN A 877 10.84 -15.88 17.16
N ALA A 878 12.02 -15.30 16.90
CA ALA A 878 13.30 -15.76 17.42
C ALA A 878 13.84 -14.84 18.53
N LYS A 879 14.65 -15.39 19.45
CA LYS A 879 15.34 -14.63 20.50
C LYS A 879 16.85 -14.82 20.41
N GLN A 880 17.62 -13.87 20.94
CA GLN A 880 19.08 -13.98 21.03
C GLN A 880 19.51 -15.31 21.65
N GLY A 881 20.38 -16.03 20.97
CA GLY A 881 20.91 -17.32 21.42
C GLY A 881 20.02 -18.54 21.19
N ASP A 882 18.82 -18.39 20.64
CA ASP A 882 17.98 -19.53 20.24
C ASP A 882 18.66 -20.34 19.14
N MET A 883 18.36 -21.64 19.07
CA MET A 883 18.96 -22.51 18.07
C MET A 883 18.20 -22.35 16.75
N ILE A 884 18.88 -21.97 15.66
CA ILE A 884 18.27 -21.69 14.36
C ILE A 884 18.82 -22.63 13.27
N ILE A 885 17.94 -23.11 12.40
CA ILE A 885 18.33 -23.71 11.13
C ILE A 885 17.86 -22.77 10.02
N VAL A 886 18.77 -22.36 9.13
CA VAL A 886 18.44 -21.66 7.89
C VAL A 886 18.62 -22.65 6.75
N ASP A 887 17.51 -23.03 6.13
CA ASP A 887 17.47 -23.82 4.91
C ASP A 887 17.36 -22.87 3.70
N GLY A 888 18.52 -22.50 3.16
CA GLY A 888 18.63 -21.69 1.96
C GLY A 888 18.34 -22.46 0.67
N LEU A 889 18.07 -23.77 0.72
CA LEU A 889 17.62 -24.56 -0.42
C LEU A 889 16.11 -24.40 -0.61
N ASP A 890 15.35 -24.70 0.45
CA ASP A 890 13.89 -24.71 0.41
C ASP A 890 13.24 -23.39 0.86
N GLY A 891 14.01 -22.47 1.46
CA GLY A 891 13.52 -21.16 1.89
C GLY A 891 12.88 -21.16 3.28
N HIS A 892 13.28 -22.06 4.16
CA HIS A 892 12.73 -22.21 5.50
C HIS A 892 13.71 -21.79 6.60
N VAL A 893 13.19 -21.22 7.68
CA VAL A 893 13.95 -20.90 8.90
C VAL A 893 13.26 -21.57 10.08
N LEU A 894 13.94 -22.52 10.72
CA LEU A 894 13.42 -23.24 11.88
C LEU A 894 13.96 -22.63 13.17
N VAL A 895 13.07 -22.21 14.06
CA VAL A 895 13.42 -21.63 15.36
C VAL A 895 13.20 -22.67 16.46
N ASN A 896 14.24 -22.88 17.27
CA ASN A 896 14.28 -23.88 18.34
C ASN A 896 13.88 -25.30 17.87
N PRO A 897 14.55 -25.86 16.84
CA PRO A 897 14.29 -27.22 16.37
C PRO A 897 14.63 -28.26 17.45
N THR A 898 13.94 -29.39 17.42
CA THR A 898 14.24 -30.53 18.31
C THR A 898 15.56 -31.19 17.90
N ASP A 899 16.18 -31.93 18.81
CA ASP A 899 17.45 -32.63 18.53
C ASP A 899 17.32 -33.61 17.34
N ASP A 900 16.15 -34.22 17.15
CA ASP A 900 15.86 -35.10 16.02
C ASP A 900 15.89 -34.33 14.69
N VAL A 901 15.28 -33.14 14.63
CA VAL A 901 15.29 -32.26 13.46
C VAL A 901 16.68 -31.68 13.21
N ILE A 902 17.43 -31.34 14.26
CA ILE A 902 18.84 -30.93 14.12
C ILE A 902 19.67 -32.07 13.50
N ALA A 903 19.45 -33.31 13.92
CA ALA A 903 20.16 -34.47 13.36
C ALA A 903 19.79 -34.71 11.89
N GLU A 904 18.52 -34.56 11.54
CA GLU A 904 18.03 -34.64 10.16
C GLU A 904 18.68 -33.57 9.27
N TYR A 905 18.65 -32.30 9.70
CA TYR A 905 19.23 -31.19 8.93
C TYR A 905 20.76 -31.22 8.89
N ARG A 906 21.43 -31.76 9.92
CA ARG A 906 22.87 -32.05 9.85
C ARG A 906 23.17 -33.10 8.79
N SER A 907 22.37 -34.17 8.70
CA SER A 907 22.53 -35.15 7.64
C SER A 907 22.27 -34.52 6.26
N LYS A 908 21.25 -33.66 6.13
CA LYS A 908 20.97 -32.90 4.90
C LYS A 908 22.13 -31.96 4.53
N GLN A 909 22.74 -31.30 5.50
CA GLN A 909 23.94 -30.45 5.32
C GLN A 909 25.14 -31.28 4.84
N GLU A 910 25.44 -32.39 5.50
CA GLU A 910 26.54 -33.30 5.12
C GLU A 910 26.35 -33.88 3.71
N GLN A 911 25.12 -34.25 3.35
CA GLN A 911 24.77 -34.72 1.99
C GLN A 911 25.00 -33.62 0.95
N TYR A 912 24.58 -32.38 1.24
CA TYR A 912 24.80 -31.25 0.35
C TYR A 912 26.28 -30.90 0.19
N ASP A 913 27.07 -30.92 1.27
CA ASP A 913 28.51 -30.68 1.21
C ASP A 913 29.25 -31.79 0.43
N ALA A 914 28.85 -33.05 0.61
CA ALA A 914 29.36 -34.17 -0.17
C ALA A 914 29.01 -34.00 -1.66
N GLN A 915 27.78 -33.57 -1.98
CA GLN A 915 27.34 -33.30 -3.34
C GLN A 915 28.13 -32.15 -3.98
N ARG A 916 28.41 -31.07 -3.25
CA ARG A 916 29.30 -29.99 -3.71
C ARG A 916 30.72 -30.50 -3.99
N ALA A 917 31.24 -31.39 -3.16
CA ALA A 917 32.55 -31.99 -3.38
C ALA A 917 32.59 -32.86 -4.65
N GLU A 918 31.51 -33.61 -4.94
CA GLU A 918 31.38 -34.34 -6.20
C GLU A 918 31.25 -33.40 -7.40
N TRP A 919 30.47 -32.34 -7.30
CA TRP A 919 30.32 -31.32 -8.35
C TRP A 919 31.65 -30.67 -8.74
N ARG A 920 32.51 -30.36 -7.76
CA ARG A 920 33.84 -29.80 -8.04
C ARG A 920 34.71 -30.72 -8.92
N LYS A 921 34.50 -32.04 -8.86
CA LYS A 921 35.21 -32.99 -9.74
C LYS A 921 34.77 -32.87 -11.20
N LEU A 922 33.52 -32.43 -11.45
CA LEU A 922 32.96 -32.25 -12.78
C LEU A 922 33.40 -30.96 -13.47
N ARG A 923 34.24 -30.11 -12.83
CA ARG A 923 34.62 -28.80 -13.36
C ARG A 923 35.21 -28.88 -14.78
N ASP A 924 36.12 -29.81 -15.00
CA ASP A 924 36.86 -29.94 -16.25
C ASP A 924 36.29 -31.05 -17.16
N GLU A 925 35.19 -31.69 -16.73
CA GLU A 925 34.52 -32.75 -17.49
C GLU A 925 33.58 -32.16 -18.56
N PRO A 926 33.46 -32.80 -19.73
CA PRO A 926 32.56 -32.35 -20.78
C PRO A 926 31.10 -32.61 -20.39
N THR A 927 30.19 -31.70 -20.77
CA THR A 927 28.75 -31.91 -20.54
C THR A 927 28.17 -32.82 -21.61
N VAL A 928 28.03 -34.11 -21.29
CA VAL A 928 27.54 -35.14 -22.19
C VAL A 928 26.51 -36.02 -21.48
N THR A 929 25.39 -36.30 -22.14
CA THR A 929 24.35 -37.20 -21.64
C THR A 929 24.80 -38.67 -21.64
N VAL A 930 24.04 -39.55 -20.98
CA VAL A 930 24.32 -41.00 -20.93
C VAL A 930 24.35 -41.64 -22.33
N ASP A 931 23.59 -41.09 -23.27
CA ASP A 931 23.54 -41.49 -24.68
C ASP A 931 24.50 -40.70 -25.60
N ASN A 932 25.54 -40.07 -25.03
CA ASN A 932 26.63 -39.38 -25.73
C ASN A 932 26.21 -38.15 -26.55
N VAL A 933 25.17 -37.43 -26.11
CA VAL A 933 24.80 -36.14 -26.70
C VAL A 933 25.47 -35.02 -25.91
N HIS A 934 26.25 -34.19 -26.61
CA HIS A 934 26.87 -33.02 -26.04
C HIS A 934 25.94 -31.81 -26.09
N VAL A 935 25.92 -31.02 -25.02
CA VAL A 935 25.29 -29.70 -24.92
C VAL A 935 26.26 -28.74 -24.26
N GLU A 936 26.27 -27.47 -24.66
CA GLU A 936 27.20 -26.46 -24.14
C GLU A 936 26.63 -25.84 -22.84
N LEU A 937 27.37 -25.89 -21.73
CA LEU A 937 27.01 -25.17 -20.50
C LEU A 937 27.78 -23.87 -20.39
N ALA A 938 27.04 -22.77 -20.50
CA ALA A 938 27.58 -21.43 -20.55
C ALA A 938 27.17 -20.60 -19.31
N ALA A 939 27.86 -19.48 -19.10
CA ALA A 939 27.53 -18.53 -18.04
C ALA A 939 26.96 -17.20 -18.57
N ASN A 940 26.04 -16.64 -17.80
CA ASN A 940 25.59 -15.27 -17.89
C ASN A 940 26.53 -14.37 -17.07
N ILE A 941 27.10 -13.34 -17.68
CA ILE A 941 27.99 -12.36 -17.01
C ILE A 941 27.49 -10.93 -17.22
N GLY A 942 27.83 -10.04 -16.28
CA GLY A 942 27.58 -8.60 -16.39
C GLY A 942 28.85 -7.77 -16.41
N THR A 943 29.96 -8.28 -15.88
CA THR A 943 31.24 -7.57 -15.82
C THR A 943 32.42 -8.48 -16.19
N PRO A 944 33.58 -7.92 -16.61
CA PRO A 944 34.78 -8.71 -16.88
C PRO A 944 35.36 -9.47 -15.67
N ASN A 945 34.89 -9.18 -14.45
CA ASN A 945 35.33 -9.86 -13.24
C ASN A 945 34.61 -11.20 -13.04
N ASP A 946 33.38 -11.32 -13.57
CA ASP A 946 32.55 -12.51 -13.40
C ASP A 946 33.16 -13.74 -14.11
N VAL A 947 34.02 -13.51 -15.11
CA VAL A 947 34.73 -14.57 -15.87
C VAL A 947 35.51 -15.50 -14.96
N ALA A 948 36.07 -15.00 -13.84
CA ALA A 948 36.76 -15.86 -12.89
C ALA A 948 35.82 -16.94 -12.32
N GLY A 949 34.61 -16.54 -11.91
CA GLY A 949 33.57 -17.46 -11.44
C GLY A 949 33.10 -18.43 -12.53
N VAL A 950 33.07 -18.01 -13.79
CA VAL A 950 32.75 -18.89 -14.93
C VAL A 950 33.78 -20.02 -15.05
N LEU A 951 35.08 -19.68 -15.02
CA LEU A 951 36.16 -20.66 -15.14
C LEU A 951 36.22 -21.57 -13.91
N GLU A 952 36.01 -21.04 -12.70
CA GLU A 952 36.00 -21.81 -11.46
C GLU A 952 34.88 -22.85 -11.41
N ASN A 953 33.73 -22.56 -12.02
CA ASN A 953 32.59 -23.48 -12.12
C ASN A 953 32.59 -24.30 -13.43
N GLY A 954 33.66 -24.24 -14.23
CA GLY A 954 33.82 -25.08 -15.40
C GLY A 954 32.97 -24.68 -16.60
N GLY A 955 32.56 -23.41 -16.73
CA GLY A 955 31.79 -22.93 -17.87
C GLY A 955 32.54 -23.12 -19.20
N GLU A 956 31.82 -23.61 -20.20
CA GLU A 956 32.34 -23.94 -21.54
C GLU A 956 32.29 -22.73 -22.48
N ALA A 957 31.39 -21.78 -22.21
CA ALA A 957 31.25 -20.52 -22.93
C ALA A 957 30.67 -19.41 -22.02
N VAL A 958 30.64 -18.19 -22.53
CA VAL A 958 29.76 -17.12 -22.03
C VAL A 958 28.60 -17.00 -23.01
N GLY A 959 27.40 -17.41 -22.60
CA GLY A 959 26.21 -17.44 -23.46
C GLY A 959 25.39 -16.16 -23.41
N LEU A 960 25.67 -15.30 -22.43
CA LEU A 960 25.15 -13.94 -22.36
C LEU A 960 26.12 -13.02 -21.60
N TYR A 961 26.74 -12.09 -22.31
CA TYR A 961 27.36 -10.92 -21.71
C TYR A 961 26.38 -9.73 -21.78
N ARG A 962 25.81 -9.39 -20.63
CA ARG A 962 24.94 -8.22 -20.41
C ARG A 962 25.76 -6.94 -20.43
N THR A 963 25.63 -6.14 -21.48
CA THR A 963 26.45 -4.93 -21.66
C THR A 963 25.92 -3.71 -20.90
N GLU A 964 24.71 -3.77 -20.35
CA GLU A 964 24.04 -2.66 -19.67
C GLU A 964 24.85 -2.14 -18.47
N PHE A 965 25.52 -3.04 -17.74
CA PHE A 965 26.36 -2.68 -16.59
C PHE A 965 27.55 -1.78 -16.97
N LEU A 966 27.96 -1.79 -18.24
CA LEU A 966 29.01 -0.90 -18.72
C LEU A 966 28.50 0.56 -18.87
N TYR A 967 27.19 0.73 -19.07
CA TYR A 967 26.50 2.00 -19.20
C TYR A 967 25.97 2.49 -17.84
N MET A 968 25.55 1.59 -16.96
CA MET A 968 25.07 1.93 -15.61
C MET A 968 26.19 2.44 -14.69
N GLY A 969 25.84 3.29 -13.72
CA GLY A 969 26.79 3.81 -12.73
C GLY A 969 27.84 4.79 -13.29
N ARG A 970 27.54 5.42 -14.44
CA ARG A 970 28.36 6.46 -15.07
C ARG A 970 27.53 7.72 -15.28
N ASP A 971 28.19 8.86 -15.45
CA ASP A 971 27.54 10.14 -15.76
C ASP A 971 27.46 10.43 -17.27
N LYS A 972 28.13 9.60 -18.09
CA LYS A 972 28.25 9.76 -19.55
C LYS A 972 28.29 8.41 -20.25
N LEU A 973 27.87 8.40 -21.53
CA LEU A 973 27.97 7.25 -22.41
C LEU A 973 29.42 6.74 -22.52
N PRO A 974 29.66 5.42 -22.42
CA PRO A 974 30.99 4.84 -22.55
C PRO A 974 31.51 4.99 -23.99
N SER A 975 32.71 5.53 -24.14
CA SER A 975 33.37 5.66 -25.44
C SER A 975 33.73 4.30 -26.05
N GLU A 976 33.97 4.29 -27.36
CA GLU A 976 34.39 3.08 -28.10
C GLU A 976 35.56 2.36 -27.43
N ASP A 977 36.59 3.09 -26.97
CA ASP A 977 37.77 2.48 -26.33
C ASP A 977 37.47 1.87 -24.95
N ILE A 978 36.57 2.48 -24.17
CA ILE A 978 36.14 1.90 -22.89
C ILE A 978 35.42 0.58 -23.15
N GLN A 979 34.53 0.56 -24.14
CA GLN A 979 33.80 -0.65 -24.54
C GLN A 979 34.74 -1.72 -25.10
N TYR A 980 35.64 -1.35 -26.00
CA TYR A 980 36.63 -2.23 -26.59
C TYR A 980 37.50 -2.91 -25.53
N ASN A 981 38.02 -2.15 -24.55
CA ASN A 981 38.84 -2.71 -23.49
C ASN A 981 38.07 -3.70 -22.61
N ALA A 982 36.79 -3.43 -22.33
CA ALA A 982 35.95 -4.34 -21.56
C ALA A 982 35.66 -5.64 -22.34
N TYR A 983 35.33 -5.56 -23.63
CA TYR A 983 35.07 -6.74 -24.47
C TYR A 983 36.34 -7.55 -24.71
N LYS A 984 37.46 -6.89 -25.00
CA LYS A 984 38.78 -7.50 -25.14
C LYS A 984 39.16 -8.31 -23.90
N ALA A 985 39.02 -7.71 -22.71
CA ALA A 985 39.39 -8.38 -21.47
C ALA A 985 38.61 -9.67 -21.22
N VAL A 986 37.32 -9.73 -21.60
CA VAL A 986 36.52 -10.96 -21.49
C VAL A 986 36.97 -11.99 -22.52
N LEU A 987 37.15 -11.59 -23.78
CA LEU A 987 37.58 -12.50 -24.86
C LEU A 987 38.95 -13.13 -24.60
N GLU A 988 39.92 -12.35 -24.10
CA GLU A 988 41.25 -12.85 -23.75
C GLU A 988 41.19 -13.85 -22.58
N LYS A 989 40.42 -13.54 -21.51
CA LYS A 989 40.28 -14.41 -20.34
C LYS A 989 39.55 -15.73 -20.63
N MET A 990 38.68 -15.75 -21.65
CA MET A 990 37.96 -16.96 -22.05
C MET A 990 38.79 -17.89 -22.96
N GLU A 991 40.02 -17.49 -23.32
CA GLU A 991 41.02 -18.34 -24.00
C GLU A 991 40.46 -19.07 -25.25
N GLY A 992 39.71 -18.36 -26.07
CA GLY A 992 39.14 -18.89 -27.33
C GLY A 992 37.79 -19.60 -27.18
N LYS A 993 37.28 -19.79 -25.95
CA LYS A 993 35.89 -20.20 -25.72
C LYS A 993 34.91 -19.14 -26.26
N PRO A 994 33.72 -19.53 -26.73
CA PRO A 994 32.74 -18.58 -27.27
C PRO A 994 32.26 -17.56 -26.23
N VAL A 995 32.08 -16.32 -26.68
CA VAL A 995 31.49 -15.24 -25.88
C VAL A 995 30.39 -14.56 -26.69
N VAL A 996 29.14 -14.78 -26.28
CA VAL A 996 27.95 -14.14 -26.83
C VAL A 996 27.74 -12.79 -26.14
N VAL A 997 28.05 -11.70 -26.85
CA VAL A 997 27.82 -10.34 -26.36
C VAL A 997 26.49 -9.82 -26.88
N ARG A 998 25.61 -9.45 -25.94
CA ARG A 998 24.33 -8.81 -26.26
C ARG A 998 24.53 -7.31 -26.37
N THR A 999 24.05 -6.72 -27.46
CA THR A 999 24.05 -5.26 -27.59
C THR A 999 23.16 -4.61 -26.53
N LEU A 1000 23.29 -3.30 -26.35
CA LEU A 1000 22.63 -2.56 -25.28
C LEU A 1000 21.11 -2.84 -25.23
N ASP A 1001 20.63 -3.44 -24.15
CA ASP A 1001 19.21 -3.57 -23.81
C ASP A 1001 18.89 -2.75 -22.56
N ILE A 1002 18.69 -1.46 -22.83
CA ILE A 1002 18.25 -0.46 -21.85
C ILE A 1002 16.88 0.11 -22.24
N GLY A 1003 16.11 0.56 -21.25
CA GLY A 1003 14.68 0.84 -21.35
C GLY A 1003 13.85 -0.26 -20.67
N GLY A 1004 12.63 0.06 -20.24
CA GLY A 1004 11.89 -0.78 -19.29
C GLY A 1004 12.01 -0.25 -17.86
N ASP A 1005 12.51 -1.10 -16.97
CA ASP A 1005 12.82 -0.83 -15.56
C ASP A 1005 14.17 -0.14 -15.32
N LYS A 1006 15.02 -0.07 -16.36
CA LYS A 1006 16.41 0.39 -16.27
C LYS A 1006 16.58 1.77 -16.90
N GLU A 1007 16.67 2.81 -16.06
CA GLU A 1007 16.89 4.20 -16.51
C GLU A 1007 18.38 4.58 -16.49
N LEU A 1008 18.84 5.32 -17.52
CA LEU A 1008 20.15 5.98 -17.54
C LEU A 1008 19.93 7.49 -17.33
N PRO A 1009 20.32 8.08 -16.19
CA PRO A 1009 20.04 9.49 -15.90
C PRO A 1009 20.59 10.49 -16.93
N TYR A 1010 21.65 10.12 -17.65
CA TYR A 1010 22.31 10.94 -18.67
C TYR A 1010 21.75 10.72 -20.09
N LEU A 1011 20.80 9.80 -20.27
CA LEU A 1011 20.11 9.55 -21.53
C LEU A 1011 18.66 10.00 -21.39
N ASP A 1012 18.31 11.11 -22.04
CA ASP A 1012 16.97 11.70 -21.98
C ASP A 1012 15.97 10.84 -22.78
N LEU A 1013 15.41 9.83 -22.12
CA LEU A 1013 14.38 8.96 -22.67
C LEU A 1013 12.99 9.47 -22.25
N PRO A 1014 12.00 9.54 -23.17
CA PRO A 1014 10.65 9.92 -22.82
C PRO A 1014 10.02 8.88 -21.88
N LYS A 1015 9.23 9.32 -20.90
CA LYS A 1015 8.50 8.40 -20.02
C LYS A 1015 7.37 7.71 -20.78
N GLU A 1016 7.35 6.39 -20.72
CA GLU A 1016 6.36 5.55 -21.39
C GLU A 1016 5.38 4.94 -20.38
N MET A 1017 4.12 4.77 -20.81
CA MET A 1017 3.09 4.13 -19.98
C MET A 1017 3.44 2.68 -19.63
N ASN A 1018 4.02 1.96 -20.60
CA ASN A 1018 4.48 0.57 -20.45
C ASN A 1018 5.90 0.45 -20.97
N PRO A 1019 6.92 0.78 -20.16
CA PRO A 1019 8.33 0.77 -20.59
C PRO A 1019 8.78 -0.60 -21.14
N PHE A 1020 8.26 -1.70 -20.59
CA PHE A 1020 8.55 -3.05 -21.11
C PHE A 1020 8.04 -3.27 -22.54
N LEU A 1021 6.95 -2.60 -22.96
CA LEU A 1021 6.40 -2.72 -24.32
C LEU A 1021 6.93 -1.63 -25.28
N GLY A 1022 7.76 -0.70 -24.80
CA GLY A 1022 8.08 0.56 -25.46
C GLY A 1022 9.46 0.64 -26.13
N PHE A 1023 10.06 1.81 -26.04
CA PHE A 1023 11.29 2.26 -26.69
C PHE A 1023 12.52 1.81 -25.90
N ARG A 1024 12.89 0.54 -26.09
CA ARG A 1024 14.03 -0.11 -25.45
C ARG A 1024 14.91 -0.87 -26.43
N ALA A 1025 16.13 -1.17 -25.99
CA ALA A 1025 17.02 -2.13 -26.65
C ALA A 1025 17.29 -1.79 -28.13
N VAL A 1026 17.13 -2.74 -29.06
CA VAL A 1026 17.42 -2.52 -30.49
C VAL A 1026 16.63 -1.34 -31.08
N ARG A 1027 15.42 -1.06 -30.57
CA ARG A 1027 14.59 0.07 -31.05
C ARG A 1027 15.26 1.40 -30.74
N LEU A 1028 15.78 1.53 -29.52
CA LEU A 1028 16.60 2.68 -29.12
C LEU A 1028 17.88 2.74 -29.96
N CYS A 1029 18.56 1.61 -30.17
CA CYS A 1029 19.79 1.56 -30.93
C CYS A 1029 19.61 1.97 -32.41
N LEU A 1030 18.49 1.59 -33.04
CA LEU A 1030 18.19 1.94 -34.44
C LEU A 1030 17.81 3.42 -34.60
N ASP A 1031 17.13 4.02 -33.63
CA ASP A 1031 16.86 5.45 -33.61
C ASP A 1031 18.12 6.28 -33.28
N ARG A 1032 18.93 5.79 -32.32
CA ARG A 1032 20.17 6.43 -31.84
C ARG A 1032 21.41 5.70 -32.32
N LEU A 1033 21.65 5.80 -33.63
CA LEU A 1033 22.80 5.20 -34.30
C LEU A 1033 24.15 5.66 -33.74
N ASP A 1034 24.25 6.84 -33.12
CA ASP A 1034 25.46 7.32 -32.45
C ASP A 1034 25.90 6.39 -31.31
N ILE A 1035 24.95 5.92 -30.51
CA ILE A 1035 25.20 4.97 -29.42
C ILE A 1035 25.48 3.59 -29.99
N PHE A 1036 24.66 3.16 -30.96
CA PHE A 1036 24.74 1.82 -31.49
C PHE A 1036 26.03 1.57 -32.27
N ARG A 1037 26.40 2.48 -33.19
CA ARG A 1037 27.65 2.35 -33.98
C ARG A 1037 28.88 2.32 -33.07
N THR A 1038 28.90 3.12 -31.99
CA THR A 1038 30.00 3.10 -31.00
C THR A 1038 30.19 1.71 -30.40
N GLN A 1039 29.09 1.05 -30.02
CA GLN A 1039 29.15 -0.31 -29.47
C GLN A 1039 29.57 -1.33 -30.53
N LEU A 1040 28.98 -1.29 -31.73
CA LEU A 1040 29.30 -2.23 -32.80
C LEU A 1040 30.76 -2.14 -33.25
N ARG A 1041 31.30 -0.92 -33.38
CA ARG A 1041 32.73 -0.71 -33.69
C ARG A 1041 33.63 -1.30 -32.62
N ALA A 1042 33.32 -1.08 -31.34
CA ALA A 1042 34.08 -1.66 -30.24
C ALA A 1042 34.07 -3.19 -30.24
N LEU A 1043 32.92 -3.82 -30.54
CA LEU A 1043 32.78 -5.27 -30.67
C LEU A 1043 33.60 -5.82 -31.85
N LEU A 1044 33.48 -5.20 -33.03
CA LEU A 1044 34.23 -5.58 -34.23
C LEU A 1044 35.74 -5.47 -33.99
N ARG A 1045 36.22 -4.42 -33.33
CA ARG A 1045 37.62 -4.28 -32.92
C ARG A 1045 38.05 -5.37 -31.95
N ALA A 1046 37.20 -5.71 -30.97
CA ALA A 1046 37.53 -6.71 -29.95
C ALA A 1046 37.57 -8.15 -30.51
N SER A 1047 36.87 -8.40 -31.62
CA SER A 1047 36.72 -9.72 -32.23
C SER A 1047 38.01 -10.46 -32.59
N VAL A 1048 39.15 -9.76 -32.72
CA VAL A 1048 40.44 -10.39 -33.04
C VAL A 1048 41.10 -11.08 -31.84
N HIS A 1049 40.60 -10.83 -30.61
CA HIS A 1049 41.19 -11.34 -29.36
C HIS A 1049 40.55 -12.65 -28.88
N GLY A 1050 39.49 -13.14 -29.52
CA GLY A 1050 38.80 -14.37 -29.12
C GLY A 1050 37.58 -14.70 -29.99
N ASN A 1051 36.81 -15.71 -29.59
CA ASN A 1051 35.63 -16.16 -30.32
C ASN A 1051 34.39 -15.32 -29.96
N LEU A 1052 34.20 -14.20 -30.65
CA LEU A 1052 33.08 -13.29 -30.44
C LEU A 1052 31.83 -13.72 -31.23
N ARG A 1053 30.69 -13.81 -30.53
CA ARG A 1053 29.35 -13.89 -31.11
C ARG A 1053 28.58 -12.62 -30.72
N VAL A 1054 27.84 -12.01 -31.65
CA VAL A 1054 27.05 -10.80 -31.38
C VAL A 1054 25.57 -11.13 -31.46
N MET A 1055 24.80 -10.66 -30.48
CA MET A 1055 23.36 -10.89 -30.40
C MET A 1055 22.57 -9.60 -30.20
N PHE A 1056 21.49 -9.44 -30.96
CA PHE A 1056 20.58 -8.30 -30.82
C PHE A 1056 19.35 -8.64 -29.95
N PRO A 1057 19.06 -7.84 -28.90
CA PRO A 1057 17.87 -7.96 -28.06
C PRO A 1057 16.62 -7.33 -28.70
N MET A 1058 15.43 -7.72 -28.25
CA MET A 1058 14.10 -7.16 -28.55
C MET A 1058 13.77 -7.06 -30.04
N ILE A 1059 14.34 -7.95 -30.85
CA ILE A 1059 13.98 -8.10 -32.26
C ILE A 1059 12.56 -8.64 -32.33
N ALA A 1060 11.64 -7.89 -32.95
CA ALA A 1060 10.25 -8.31 -33.16
C ALA A 1060 9.99 -8.70 -34.62
N THR A 1061 10.74 -8.08 -35.54
CA THR A 1061 10.53 -8.18 -36.99
C THR A 1061 11.84 -8.44 -37.74
N LEU A 1062 11.73 -9.07 -38.90
CA LEU A 1062 12.88 -9.33 -39.77
C LEU A 1062 13.50 -8.03 -40.33
N GLY A 1063 12.71 -6.96 -40.45
CA GLY A 1063 13.17 -5.65 -40.88
C GLY A 1063 14.20 -5.05 -39.90
N GLU A 1064 13.89 -5.07 -38.60
CA GLU A 1064 14.80 -4.60 -37.55
C GLU A 1064 16.13 -5.38 -37.57
N PHE A 1065 16.09 -6.70 -37.73
CA PHE A 1065 17.30 -7.51 -37.82
C PHE A 1065 18.16 -7.14 -39.03
N ARG A 1066 17.54 -6.98 -40.21
CA ARG A 1066 18.26 -6.59 -41.44
C ARG A 1066 18.88 -5.20 -41.32
N GLU A 1067 18.18 -4.26 -40.70
CA GLU A 1067 18.70 -2.91 -40.45
C GLU A 1067 19.90 -2.95 -39.49
N ALA A 1068 19.77 -3.63 -38.36
CA ALA A 1068 20.87 -3.79 -37.40
C ALA A 1068 22.09 -4.49 -38.03
N LYS A 1069 21.86 -5.54 -38.82
CA LYS A 1069 22.90 -6.25 -39.59
C LYS A 1069 23.57 -5.32 -40.61
N ALA A 1070 22.81 -4.47 -41.30
CA ALA A 1070 23.37 -3.52 -42.25
C ALA A 1070 24.30 -2.51 -41.57
N VAL A 1071 23.91 -1.96 -40.41
CA VAL A 1071 24.75 -1.03 -39.64
C VAL A 1071 26.05 -1.71 -39.18
N LEU A 1072 25.99 -2.97 -38.72
CA LEU A 1072 27.18 -3.75 -38.35
C LEU A 1072 28.14 -3.93 -39.55
N LEU A 1073 27.61 -4.32 -40.71
CA LEU A 1073 28.43 -4.52 -41.91
C LEU A 1073 29.05 -3.21 -42.40
N GLU A 1074 28.31 -2.09 -42.34
CA GLU A 1074 28.83 -0.77 -42.67
C GLU A 1074 30.01 -0.37 -41.77
N GLU A 1075 29.90 -0.59 -40.45
CA GLU A 1075 31.01 -0.31 -39.53
C GLU A 1075 32.19 -1.28 -39.70
N LYS A 1076 31.93 -2.54 -40.08
CA LYS A 1076 33.00 -3.48 -40.44
C LYS A 1076 33.79 -2.97 -41.65
N GLU A 1077 33.11 -2.53 -42.71
CA GLU A 1077 33.76 -1.95 -43.90
C GLU A 1077 34.58 -0.70 -43.56
N LYS A 1078 34.04 0.20 -42.72
CA LYS A 1078 34.76 1.40 -42.27
C LYS A 1078 36.02 1.05 -41.48
N LEU A 1079 35.94 0.14 -40.50
CA LEU A 1079 37.11 -0.27 -39.72
C LEU A 1079 38.20 -0.90 -40.58
N VAL A 1080 37.82 -1.75 -41.54
CA VAL A 1080 38.76 -2.35 -42.48
C VAL A 1080 39.40 -1.28 -43.37
N ALA A 1081 38.63 -0.30 -43.84
CA ALA A 1081 39.16 0.83 -44.61
C ALA A 1081 40.08 1.75 -43.78
N GLU A 1082 39.83 1.89 -42.48
CA GLU A 1082 40.68 2.58 -41.50
C GLU A 1082 41.95 1.78 -41.15
N GLY A 1083 42.10 0.55 -41.65
CA GLY A 1083 43.26 -0.33 -41.40
C GLY A 1083 43.20 -1.07 -40.07
N ILE A 1084 42.03 -1.11 -39.42
CA ILE A 1084 41.81 -1.82 -38.15
C ILE A 1084 41.38 -3.26 -38.45
N ALA A 1085 42.07 -4.23 -37.85
CA ALA A 1085 41.77 -5.64 -38.04
C ALA A 1085 40.44 -6.03 -37.37
N VAL A 1086 39.63 -6.81 -38.08
CA VAL A 1086 38.33 -7.35 -37.64
C VAL A 1086 38.27 -8.82 -38.04
N SER A 1087 37.71 -9.67 -37.18
CA SER A 1087 37.54 -11.09 -37.49
C SER A 1087 36.48 -11.32 -38.59
N ASP A 1088 36.74 -12.31 -39.45
CA ASP A 1088 35.79 -12.74 -40.48
C ASP A 1088 34.79 -13.79 -40.01
N SER A 1089 34.99 -14.37 -38.82
CA SER A 1089 34.21 -15.49 -38.31
C SER A 1089 33.18 -15.12 -37.23
N ILE A 1090 32.75 -13.85 -37.17
CA ILE A 1090 31.80 -13.38 -36.15
C ILE A 1090 30.41 -13.92 -36.49
N GLN A 1091 29.80 -14.66 -35.56
CA GLN A 1091 28.42 -15.13 -35.70
C GLN A 1091 27.45 -14.04 -35.23
N LEU A 1092 26.36 -13.87 -35.97
CA LEU A 1092 25.31 -12.91 -35.67
C LEU A 1092 24.00 -13.61 -35.32
N GLY A 1093 23.53 -13.43 -34.09
CA GLY A 1093 22.29 -14.02 -33.59
C GLY A 1093 21.29 -12.98 -33.11
N ILE A 1094 20.14 -13.47 -32.65
CA ILE A 1094 19.10 -12.64 -32.00
C ILE A 1094 18.64 -13.29 -30.71
N MET A 1095 18.24 -12.44 -29.76
CA MET A 1095 17.53 -12.89 -28.57
C MET A 1095 16.06 -13.13 -28.92
N VAL A 1096 15.59 -14.36 -28.76
CA VAL A 1096 14.18 -14.72 -28.96
C VAL A 1096 13.45 -14.51 -27.64
N GLU A 1097 12.97 -13.29 -27.47
CA GLU A 1097 12.22 -12.87 -26.29
C GLU A 1097 10.84 -12.31 -26.63
N ILE A 1098 10.58 -11.99 -27.90
CA ILE A 1098 9.27 -11.50 -28.36
C ILE A 1098 8.49 -12.65 -29.00
N PRO A 1099 7.21 -12.88 -28.64
CA PRO A 1099 6.42 -13.99 -29.19
C PRO A 1099 6.34 -14.00 -30.71
N SER A 1100 6.31 -12.83 -31.37
CA SER A 1100 6.31 -12.74 -32.84
C SER A 1100 7.55 -13.35 -33.47
N THR A 1101 8.70 -13.25 -32.80
CA THR A 1101 9.98 -13.80 -33.24
C THR A 1101 10.01 -15.32 -33.10
N ALA A 1102 9.42 -15.87 -32.05
CA ALA A 1102 9.24 -17.31 -31.92
C ALA A 1102 8.29 -17.87 -32.99
N VAL A 1103 7.18 -17.17 -33.28
CA VAL A 1103 6.21 -17.56 -34.32
C VAL A 1103 6.82 -17.52 -35.73
N LEU A 1104 7.74 -16.58 -35.99
CA LEU A 1104 8.42 -16.43 -37.29
C LEU A 1104 9.85 -17.01 -37.29
N ALA A 1105 10.18 -17.91 -36.35
CA ALA A 1105 11.53 -18.42 -36.18
C ALA A 1105 12.09 -19.07 -37.45
N ASP A 1106 11.24 -19.71 -38.27
CA ASP A 1106 11.61 -20.33 -39.54
C ASP A 1106 12.11 -19.32 -40.60
N GLN A 1107 11.63 -18.08 -40.56
CA GLN A 1107 12.09 -17.02 -41.45
C GLN A 1107 13.39 -16.40 -40.91
N PHE A 1108 13.47 -16.17 -39.60
CA PHE A 1108 14.70 -15.66 -38.99
C PHE A 1108 15.87 -16.65 -39.14
N ALA A 1109 15.62 -17.96 -39.02
CA ALA A 1109 16.65 -19.02 -39.06
C ALA A 1109 17.47 -19.02 -40.37
N LYS A 1110 16.91 -18.48 -41.46
CA LYS A 1110 17.59 -18.35 -42.75
C LYS A 1110 18.62 -17.21 -42.79
N GLU A 1111 18.51 -16.23 -41.89
CA GLU A 1111 19.32 -15.01 -41.91
C GLU A 1111 20.23 -14.82 -40.69
N VAL A 1112 19.89 -15.46 -39.57
CA VAL A 1112 20.69 -15.50 -38.33
C VAL A 1112 21.62 -16.72 -38.32
N ASP A 1113 22.70 -16.63 -37.56
CA ASP A 1113 23.62 -17.74 -37.33
C ASP A 1113 23.24 -18.59 -36.12
N PHE A 1114 22.52 -18.00 -35.15
CA PHE A 1114 22.02 -18.67 -33.96
C PHE A 1114 20.87 -17.90 -33.31
N PHE A 1115 20.17 -18.57 -32.40
CA PHE A 1115 19.19 -17.97 -31.51
C PHE A 1115 19.62 -18.12 -30.05
N SER A 1116 19.26 -17.18 -29.19
CA SER A 1116 19.26 -17.41 -27.75
C SER A 1116 17.90 -17.02 -27.16
N ILE A 1117 17.24 -17.95 -26.49
CA ILE A 1117 15.90 -17.71 -25.93
C ILE A 1117 16.03 -16.96 -24.61
N GLY A 1118 15.50 -15.75 -24.57
CA GLY A 1118 15.37 -14.93 -23.36
C GLY A 1118 14.05 -15.25 -22.66
N THR A 1119 13.98 -16.38 -21.94
CA THR A 1119 12.70 -16.85 -21.35
C THR A 1119 12.07 -15.85 -20.40
N ASN A 1120 12.88 -15.02 -19.73
CA ASN A 1120 12.37 -14.02 -18.81
C ASN A 1120 11.37 -13.05 -19.46
N ASP A 1121 11.78 -12.44 -20.57
CA ASP A 1121 10.96 -11.51 -21.34
C ASP A 1121 9.94 -12.28 -22.20
N LEU A 1122 10.29 -13.48 -22.71
CA LEU A 1122 9.35 -14.33 -23.48
C LEU A 1122 8.13 -14.76 -22.66
N ILE A 1123 8.33 -15.20 -21.41
CA ILE A 1123 7.24 -15.55 -20.49
C ILE A 1123 6.39 -14.31 -20.22
N GLN A 1124 7.02 -13.20 -19.89
CA GLN A 1124 6.33 -11.94 -19.61
C GLN A 1124 5.43 -11.50 -20.78
N TYR A 1125 5.92 -11.49 -22.02
CA TYR A 1125 5.10 -11.06 -23.17
C TYR A 1125 4.09 -12.11 -23.63
N THR A 1126 4.41 -13.40 -23.50
CA THR A 1126 3.46 -14.47 -23.87
C THR A 1126 2.30 -14.55 -22.89
N MET A 1127 2.59 -14.43 -21.59
CA MET A 1127 1.59 -14.48 -20.52
C MET A 1127 0.97 -13.10 -20.20
N ALA A 1128 1.50 -12.03 -20.82
CA ALA A 1128 1.13 -10.64 -20.55
C ALA A 1128 1.20 -10.27 -19.05
N ALA A 1129 2.21 -10.80 -18.35
CA ALA A 1129 2.37 -10.66 -16.90
C ALA A 1129 3.77 -10.13 -16.56
N ASP A 1130 3.81 -8.90 -16.00
CA ASP A 1130 5.04 -8.28 -15.54
C ASP A 1130 5.60 -9.03 -14.31
N ARG A 1131 6.84 -9.52 -14.43
CA ARG A 1131 7.52 -10.26 -13.34
C ARG A 1131 7.78 -9.42 -12.09
N MET A 1132 7.77 -8.09 -12.19
CA MET A 1132 7.95 -7.18 -11.05
C MET A 1132 6.63 -6.89 -10.33
N ASN A 1133 5.49 -7.32 -10.88
CA ASN A 1133 4.18 -7.09 -10.30
C ASN A 1133 3.72 -8.32 -9.50
N GLU A 1134 3.87 -8.26 -8.18
CA GLU A 1134 3.55 -9.35 -7.26
C GLU A 1134 2.12 -9.90 -7.42
N ARG A 1135 1.14 -9.03 -7.75
CA ARG A 1135 -0.27 -9.42 -7.90
C ARG A 1135 -0.54 -10.36 -9.07
N VAL A 1136 0.32 -10.35 -10.09
CA VAL A 1136 0.20 -11.22 -11.27
C VAL A 1136 1.39 -12.17 -11.41
N SER A 1137 2.25 -12.24 -10.40
CA SER A 1137 3.41 -13.14 -10.38
C SER A 1137 3.03 -14.62 -10.60
N TYR A 1138 1.83 -15.04 -10.17
CA TYR A 1138 1.30 -16.39 -10.40
C TYR A 1138 1.10 -16.76 -11.89
N LEU A 1139 1.04 -15.76 -12.79
CA LEU A 1139 0.97 -15.94 -14.25
C LEU A 1139 2.35 -16.09 -14.89
N TYR A 1140 3.44 -15.80 -14.15
CA TYR A 1140 4.80 -16.02 -14.62
C TYR A 1140 5.13 -17.53 -14.51
N GLN A 1141 4.74 -18.28 -15.54
CA GLN A 1141 4.75 -19.75 -15.54
C GLN A 1141 5.78 -20.30 -16.55
N PRO A 1142 7.02 -20.58 -16.15
CA PRO A 1142 8.07 -21.06 -17.06
C PRO A 1142 7.76 -22.43 -17.66
N TYR A 1143 7.07 -23.30 -16.93
CA TYR A 1143 6.72 -24.66 -17.38
C TYR A 1143 5.37 -24.74 -18.11
N ASN A 1144 4.73 -23.59 -18.38
CA ASN A 1144 3.45 -23.59 -19.07
C ASN A 1144 3.61 -24.18 -20.49
N PRO A 1145 2.71 -25.08 -20.93
CA PRO A 1145 2.76 -25.67 -22.27
C PRO A 1145 2.86 -24.65 -23.41
N ALA A 1146 2.29 -23.45 -23.25
CA ALA A 1146 2.41 -22.37 -24.24
C ALA A 1146 3.86 -21.93 -24.44
N ILE A 1147 4.62 -21.78 -23.35
CA ILE A 1147 6.05 -21.41 -23.37
C ILE A 1147 6.87 -22.53 -23.98
N LEU A 1148 6.65 -23.78 -23.53
CA LEU A 1148 7.37 -24.95 -24.06
C LEU A 1148 7.16 -25.13 -25.56
N ARG A 1149 5.94 -24.87 -26.07
CA ARG A 1149 5.64 -24.92 -27.51
C ARG A 1149 6.38 -23.84 -28.29
N LEU A 1150 6.48 -22.62 -27.77
CA LEU A 1150 7.27 -21.55 -28.40
C LEU A 1150 8.76 -21.90 -28.41
N VAL A 1151 9.30 -22.40 -27.30
CA VAL A 1151 10.69 -22.88 -27.21
C VAL A 1151 10.95 -23.97 -28.25
N LYS A 1152 10.08 -24.98 -28.34
CA LYS A 1152 10.18 -26.02 -29.35
C LYS A 1152 10.16 -25.47 -30.78
N MET A 1153 9.27 -24.54 -31.07
CA MET A 1153 9.12 -23.95 -32.39
C MET A 1153 10.42 -23.26 -32.86
N VAL A 1154 11.10 -22.56 -31.95
CA VAL A 1154 12.39 -21.91 -32.21
C VAL A 1154 13.49 -22.94 -32.47
N ILE A 1155 13.59 -23.97 -31.62
CA ILE A 1155 14.59 -25.05 -31.76
C ILE A 1155 14.42 -25.78 -33.09
N ASP A 1156 13.20 -26.25 -33.39
CA ASP A 1156 12.91 -26.98 -34.62
C ASP A 1156 13.18 -26.12 -35.88
N ALA A 1157 12.91 -24.81 -35.81
CA ALA A 1157 13.17 -23.88 -36.91
C ALA A 1157 14.68 -23.70 -37.17
N ALA A 1158 15.47 -23.52 -36.11
CA ALA A 1158 16.92 -23.36 -36.21
C ALA A 1158 17.61 -24.63 -36.73
N HIS A 1159 17.26 -25.79 -36.15
CA HIS A 1159 17.85 -27.08 -36.54
C HIS A 1159 17.55 -27.43 -38.00
N ARG A 1160 16.40 -27.03 -38.53
CA ARG A 1160 16.04 -27.22 -39.95
C ARG A 1160 17.00 -26.50 -40.90
N GLU A 1161 17.54 -25.35 -40.48
CA GLU A 1161 18.52 -24.57 -41.23
C GLU A 1161 19.98 -24.86 -40.78
N GLY A 1162 20.18 -25.90 -39.96
CA GLY A 1162 21.50 -26.27 -39.43
C GLY A 1162 22.11 -25.25 -38.47
N LYS A 1163 21.28 -24.42 -37.83
CA LYS A 1163 21.67 -23.43 -36.81
C LYS A 1163 21.41 -24.00 -35.42
N TRP A 1164 22.05 -23.41 -34.40
CA TRP A 1164 21.92 -23.84 -33.01
C TRP A 1164 21.09 -22.84 -32.18
N VAL A 1165 20.53 -23.31 -31.07
CA VAL A 1165 19.72 -22.52 -30.14
C VAL A 1165 20.25 -22.63 -28.73
N GLY A 1166 20.57 -21.47 -28.14
CA GLY A 1166 20.84 -21.33 -26.73
C GLY A 1166 19.64 -20.83 -25.93
N MET A 1167 19.74 -20.85 -24.61
CA MET A 1167 18.81 -20.19 -23.70
C MET A 1167 19.60 -19.51 -22.58
N CYS A 1168 19.37 -18.21 -22.38
CA CYS A 1168 20.05 -17.42 -21.35
C CYS A 1168 19.13 -16.88 -20.25
N GLY A 1169 17.84 -17.18 -20.33
CA GLY A 1169 16.90 -16.91 -19.25
C GLY A 1169 17.09 -17.90 -18.08
N GLU A 1170 16.57 -17.57 -16.90
CA GLU A 1170 16.83 -18.35 -15.67
C GLU A 1170 16.36 -19.81 -15.78
N MET A 1171 15.37 -20.08 -16.64
CA MET A 1171 14.89 -21.41 -16.97
C MET A 1171 16.00 -22.37 -17.46
N ALA A 1172 17.09 -21.87 -18.05
CA ALA A 1172 18.20 -22.71 -18.49
C ALA A 1172 18.98 -23.35 -17.33
N GLY A 1173 18.99 -22.72 -16.16
CA GLY A 1173 19.67 -23.22 -14.95
C GLY A 1173 18.72 -23.84 -13.93
N ASP A 1174 17.46 -24.06 -14.30
CA ASP A 1174 16.43 -24.61 -13.42
C ASP A 1174 16.40 -26.14 -13.53
N GLU A 1175 16.58 -26.82 -12.39
CA GLU A 1175 16.64 -28.29 -12.30
C GLU A 1175 15.37 -28.99 -12.83
N THR A 1176 14.21 -28.34 -12.76
CA THR A 1176 12.95 -28.87 -13.27
C THR A 1176 12.85 -28.68 -14.79
N ALA A 1177 13.42 -27.60 -15.33
CA ALA A 1177 13.35 -27.30 -16.76
C ALA A 1177 14.42 -28.04 -17.58
N ILE A 1178 15.62 -28.29 -17.03
CA ILE A 1178 16.74 -28.94 -17.74
C ILE A 1178 16.31 -30.25 -18.45
N PRO A 1179 15.60 -31.19 -17.80
CA PRO A 1179 15.08 -32.40 -18.46
C PRO A 1179 14.22 -32.09 -19.69
N LEU A 1180 13.31 -31.13 -19.58
CA LEU A 1180 12.42 -30.72 -20.66
C LEU A 1180 13.20 -30.09 -21.81
N LEU A 1181 14.08 -29.13 -21.51
CA LEU A 1181 14.88 -28.41 -22.51
C LEU A 1181 15.84 -29.34 -23.27
N LEU A 1182 16.45 -30.29 -22.57
CA LEU A 1182 17.29 -31.33 -23.19
C LEU A 1182 16.47 -32.19 -24.15
N GLY A 1183 15.26 -32.58 -23.74
CA GLY A 1183 14.32 -33.33 -24.57
C GLY A 1183 13.79 -32.56 -25.77
N LEU A 1184 13.54 -31.25 -25.62
CA LEU A 1184 13.18 -30.35 -26.71
C LEU A 1184 14.33 -30.16 -27.72
N GLY A 1185 15.57 -30.41 -27.28
CA GLY A 1185 16.75 -30.37 -28.13
C GLY A 1185 17.54 -29.06 -28.06
N LEU A 1186 17.51 -28.36 -26.93
CA LEU A 1186 18.32 -27.16 -26.73
C LEU A 1186 19.83 -27.49 -26.83
N ASP A 1187 20.62 -26.62 -27.49
CA ASP A 1187 22.04 -26.87 -27.76
C ASP A 1187 22.98 -26.21 -26.73
N GLU A 1188 22.61 -25.03 -26.22
CA GLU A 1188 23.40 -24.25 -25.24
C GLU A 1188 22.51 -23.80 -24.06
N PHE A 1189 22.98 -24.03 -22.84
CA PHE A 1189 22.32 -23.61 -21.60
C PHE A 1189 23.17 -22.55 -20.90
N SER A 1190 22.72 -21.30 -20.90
CA SER A 1190 23.43 -20.19 -20.26
C SER A 1190 22.74 -19.73 -18.98
N MET A 1191 23.46 -19.81 -17.87
CA MET A 1191 22.92 -19.64 -16.52
C MET A 1191 23.87 -18.90 -15.59
N SER A 1192 23.50 -18.70 -14.32
CA SER A 1192 24.46 -18.20 -13.31
C SER A 1192 25.61 -19.20 -13.15
N ALA A 1193 26.85 -18.72 -13.00
CA ALA A 1193 28.04 -19.60 -12.94
C ALA A 1193 27.93 -20.70 -11.86
N THR A 1194 27.32 -20.39 -10.72
CA THR A 1194 27.10 -21.33 -9.61
C THR A 1194 26.14 -22.49 -9.95
N SER A 1195 25.32 -22.35 -10.98
CA SER A 1195 24.35 -23.37 -11.42
C SER A 1195 24.94 -24.38 -12.43
N ILE A 1196 26.14 -24.10 -12.97
CA ILE A 1196 26.75 -24.92 -14.03
C ILE A 1196 27.05 -26.35 -13.56
N LEU A 1197 27.70 -26.51 -12.41
CA LEU A 1197 28.06 -27.84 -11.92
C LEU A 1197 26.85 -28.70 -11.50
N PRO A 1198 25.85 -28.15 -10.79
CA PRO A 1198 24.57 -28.84 -10.59
C PRO A 1198 23.91 -29.29 -11.90
N ALA A 1199 23.79 -28.38 -12.87
CA ALA A 1199 23.21 -28.69 -14.18
C ALA A 1199 24.00 -29.78 -14.92
N ARG A 1200 25.34 -29.71 -14.91
CA ARG A 1200 26.22 -30.75 -15.50
C ARG A 1200 26.00 -32.10 -14.84
N SER A 1201 25.95 -32.14 -13.51
CA SER A 1201 25.69 -33.37 -12.76
C SER A 1201 24.32 -33.98 -13.07
N GLN A 1202 23.32 -33.15 -13.36
CA GLN A 1202 22.00 -33.61 -13.76
C GLN A 1202 22.03 -34.14 -15.20
N ILE A 1203 22.52 -33.36 -16.16
CA ILE A 1203 22.55 -33.72 -17.58
C ILE A 1203 23.34 -35.01 -17.83
N THR A 1204 24.47 -35.20 -17.13
CA THR A 1204 25.30 -36.41 -17.24
C THR A 1204 24.59 -37.69 -16.78
N LYS A 1205 23.47 -37.59 -16.06
CA LYS A 1205 22.65 -38.73 -15.62
C LYS A 1205 21.42 -38.98 -16.50
N LEU A 1206 21.12 -38.08 -17.43
CA LEU A 1206 19.95 -38.16 -18.29
C LEU A 1206 20.31 -38.78 -19.66
N SER A 1207 19.35 -39.44 -20.30
CA SER A 1207 19.38 -39.78 -21.72
C SER A 1207 18.53 -38.77 -22.49
N ARG A 1208 19.06 -38.22 -23.59
CA ARG A 1208 18.29 -37.32 -24.45
C ARG A 1208 17.07 -38.02 -25.05
N ALA A 1209 17.18 -39.31 -25.41
CA ALA A 1209 16.07 -40.08 -25.96
C ALA A 1209 14.89 -40.17 -24.97
N ASP A 1210 15.15 -40.49 -23.70
CA ASP A 1210 14.09 -40.55 -22.67
C ASP A 1210 13.49 -39.15 -22.43
N MET A 1211 14.33 -38.13 -22.42
CA MET A 1211 13.89 -36.75 -22.24
C MET A 1211 13.07 -36.23 -23.43
N GLN A 1212 13.30 -36.73 -24.64
CA GLN A 1212 12.46 -36.42 -25.80
C GLN A 1212 11.03 -36.94 -25.61
N GLU A 1213 10.86 -38.15 -25.07
CA GLU A 1213 9.53 -38.69 -24.75
C GLU A 1213 8.84 -37.88 -23.63
N LEU A 1214 9.60 -37.48 -22.60
CA LEU A 1214 9.13 -36.60 -21.53
C LEU A 1214 8.65 -35.26 -22.10
N ALA A 1215 9.47 -34.61 -22.91
CA ALA A 1215 9.15 -33.31 -23.51
C ALA A 1215 7.93 -33.41 -24.44
N ALA A 1216 7.81 -34.50 -25.22
CA ALA A 1216 6.63 -34.74 -26.06
C ALA A 1216 5.34 -34.82 -25.23
N LYS A 1217 5.36 -35.54 -24.11
CA LYS A 1217 4.22 -35.60 -23.17
C LYS A 1217 3.92 -34.23 -22.55
N ALA A 1218 4.95 -33.49 -22.12
CA ALA A 1218 4.80 -32.18 -21.51
C ALA A 1218 4.14 -31.16 -22.44
N LEU A 1219 4.42 -31.21 -23.75
CA LEU A 1219 3.83 -30.32 -24.74
C LEU A 1219 2.32 -30.53 -24.95
N ASP A 1220 1.80 -31.71 -24.62
CA ASP A 1220 0.39 -32.09 -24.73
C ASP A 1220 -0.40 -31.88 -23.42
N MET A 1221 0.28 -31.49 -22.33
CA MET A 1221 -0.38 -31.15 -21.06
C MET A 1221 -1.15 -29.82 -21.17
N GLN A 1222 -2.07 -29.59 -20.22
CA GLN A 1222 -2.95 -28.42 -20.21
C GLN A 1222 -2.47 -27.33 -19.26
N THR A 1223 -1.77 -27.68 -18.17
CA THR A 1223 -1.34 -26.72 -17.14
C THR A 1223 0.14 -26.90 -16.78
N ALA A 1224 0.72 -25.87 -16.14
CA ALA A 1224 2.10 -25.91 -15.67
C ALA A 1224 2.29 -26.94 -14.55
N GLU A 1225 1.30 -27.12 -13.67
CA GLU A 1225 1.34 -28.09 -12.57
C GLU A 1225 1.44 -29.52 -13.09
N GLN A 1226 0.67 -29.87 -14.13
CA GLN A 1226 0.76 -31.19 -14.78
C GLN A 1226 2.14 -31.45 -15.37
N VAL A 1227 2.78 -30.43 -15.93
CA VAL A 1227 4.14 -30.53 -16.46
C VAL A 1227 5.15 -30.75 -15.32
N VAL A 1228 5.01 -30.03 -14.21
CA VAL A 1228 5.89 -30.20 -13.04
C VAL A 1228 5.73 -31.58 -12.43
N GLU A 1229 4.49 -32.05 -12.21
CA GLU A 1229 4.21 -33.41 -11.72
C GLU A 1229 4.81 -34.48 -12.63
N LEU A 1230 4.70 -34.29 -13.95
CA LEU A 1230 5.29 -35.19 -14.94
C LEU A 1230 6.82 -35.27 -14.81
N VAL A 1231 7.51 -34.14 -14.65
CA VAL A 1231 8.97 -34.12 -14.47
C VAL A 1231 9.37 -34.76 -13.13
N GLN A 1232 8.67 -34.45 -12.06
CA GLN A 1232 8.92 -35.00 -10.73
C GLN A 1232 8.73 -36.53 -10.69
N SER A 1233 7.79 -37.08 -11.47
CA SER A 1233 7.55 -38.52 -11.54
C SER A 1233 8.72 -39.35 -12.08
N ILE A 1234 9.72 -38.70 -12.68
CA ILE A 1234 10.93 -39.33 -13.23
C ILE A 1234 12.14 -39.12 -12.29
N GLN A 1235 12.04 -38.15 -11.37
CA GLN A 1235 13.04 -37.91 -10.32
C GLN A 1235 12.83 -38.82 -9.09
N ALA A 1236 11.61 -39.34 -8.90
CA ALA A 1236 11.27 -40.37 -7.90
C ALA A 1236 11.58 -41.78 -8.42
#